data_AF-A0A3N4STC1-F1
#
_entry.id   AF-A0A3N4STC1-F1
#
_cell.length_a   1.000
_cell.length_b   1.000
_cell.length_c   1.000
_cell.angle_alpha   90.00
_cell.angle_beta   90.00
_cell.angle_gamma   90.00
#
_symmetry.space_group_name_H-M   'P 1'
#
loop_
_entity.id
_entity.type
_entity.pdbx_description
1 polymer ?
#
loop_
_entity_poly.entity_id
_entity_poly.type
_entity_poly.pdbx_seq_one_letter_code
_entity_poly.pdbx_strand_id
1 'polypeptide(L)'
;MTRPVLLVSPDRPGAYRAIGEALADATDGALITVSPGRYDETLYITRAVTLAAEGTGGTVEISSASGSTVVLEAEAVQLTGLKLSGTDREAPVLDVRRGQAALDGCQIAGEAWAAMLAWQDGVVALRDCHITNAQGAGIVITSGGGNVVERSRIQEVGSSAVVVAEHGRLTLRECQLDRARGNGVCVNGQATAVVEATRISGCGKPALAVEQNARADLTEVEVTGSAALDAYLTSTAEVVLTRCSFSGSGGQSVHVGGGSAPVLRDCVISGAGREGVHVAPGGRPRLEGCRISGTPTGLLVEADGRAEGADLTVQGAGTVAVHAQGGEVVLERLKTEGGNGAALRAAGPKARLTVRSAELAVGGPVAVELEDSASATLSAVRVRSGGGTGLALASGARAELDGSAFSGCTTVVGAEAELTVRESEFTGSDSDGLRVTGGGAVTAVGCRVNGARGHGVHVQASSRAELTNCAVFDNGGDGVRCNTDEPVRVHDCEVRDNGGVPVHQLKSGQVSVERVDTGGAPSGRTVTSADALGGASGQESGPQSQGARHTGTGPLAELEALVGLESVKREVTGLINLNKMTQRRQEMGLPMPPMSRHLVFAGPPGTGKTTVARLYGAVLAELGILSQGHIVEVARADLVAQIIGGTAIKTTEVFNKALGGVLFIDEAYTLTNQSRGTGPDFGQEAVETLMKLMEDHRDEVVVIVAGYSAQMDQFLASNPGMASRFARTVEFPNYSPEELVTIVRGLCAKHYYELSESALDALDRYFEDVPKSDTFGNGRVARQVFEEMISKQASRLAAEPPHDDNELSRLTGADVITVPADQAGAKGDAGAPSPRTGEAAAPTRQPGPATGAAGPSAGLRKLAAMTGLDTARAALRNRLEALVEAQAQPGRPISAQANVVLEGPLGSGRRALARVYGRCLTEAGLLTTGTVHEVRLSALPARWPEQPAYRLATALEEAEGGLLVLHLDDAFGRRPQAERTAVLDGLARLAATPGGTVLALCGSPAGLRELTRERGEIVHEFAEYLRLDPYTADQAIALMRRQLHGFGFKLSDEAAKVLAASFEASPPRGGAWEALRLAERLAASARTRTVSASDLPQPPATPGTAPDAAPDRAPGQESAAPAPPASATEPPTSAAEVAKPTPGQTEPPHQQTESLVRT
;
A
#
# COMPACT_ATOMS: atom_id res chain seq x y z
N MET A 1 45.82 6.69 -11.89
CA MET A 1 46.32 5.58 -12.73
C MET A 1 45.65 5.70 -14.09
N THR A 2 46.42 5.72 -15.18
CA THR A 2 45.91 5.85 -16.55
C THR A 2 45.12 4.60 -16.92
N ARG A 3 43.84 4.76 -17.26
CA ARG A 3 42.96 3.68 -17.75
C ARG A 3 43.57 3.13 -19.05
N PRO A 4 43.99 1.86 -19.12
CA PRO A 4 44.58 1.32 -20.34
C PRO A 4 43.51 1.30 -21.44
N VAL A 5 43.85 1.91 -22.58
CA VAL A 5 42.99 1.97 -23.76
C VAL A 5 43.54 0.98 -24.78
N LEU A 6 42.75 -0.03 -25.11
CA LEU A 6 43.04 -1.00 -26.16
C LEU A 6 42.18 -0.67 -27.38
N LEU A 7 42.78 -0.76 -28.56
CA LEU A 7 42.09 -0.51 -29.81
C LEU A 7 41.96 -1.82 -30.59
N VAL A 8 40.75 -2.13 -31.03
CA VAL A 8 40.45 -3.26 -31.90
C VAL A 8 40.09 -2.72 -33.28
N SER A 9 40.81 -3.15 -34.31
CA SER A 9 40.55 -2.75 -35.69
C SER A 9 41.08 -3.81 -36.65
N PRO A 10 40.28 -4.25 -37.64
CA PRO A 10 40.73 -5.23 -38.62
C PRO A 10 41.79 -4.65 -39.55
N ASP A 11 41.94 -3.34 -39.69
CA ASP A 11 42.79 -2.71 -40.71
C ASP A 11 43.88 -1.78 -40.16
N ARG A 12 43.78 -1.32 -38.91
CA ARG A 12 44.73 -0.35 -38.33
C ARG A 12 46.00 -1.05 -37.81
N PRO A 13 47.22 -0.67 -38.26
CA PRO A 13 48.47 -1.21 -37.72
C PRO A 13 48.63 -0.89 -36.23
N GLY A 14 49.02 -1.88 -35.43
CA GLY A 14 49.20 -1.75 -33.97
C GLY A 14 47.92 -1.89 -33.13
N ALA A 15 46.76 -2.12 -33.77
CA ALA A 15 45.51 -2.50 -33.10
C ALA A 15 45.37 -4.03 -33.01
N TYR A 16 44.60 -4.51 -32.04
CA TYR A 16 44.15 -5.90 -31.96
C TYR A 16 43.24 -6.23 -33.14
N ARG A 17 43.36 -7.44 -33.71
CA ARG A 17 42.53 -7.87 -34.86
C ARG A 17 41.20 -8.48 -34.41
N ALA A 18 41.14 -9.04 -33.20
CA ALA A 18 39.93 -9.59 -32.58
C ALA A 18 39.68 -8.96 -31.20
N ILE A 19 38.41 -8.89 -30.80
CA ILE A 19 38.00 -8.36 -29.50
C ILE A 19 38.41 -9.34 -28.39
N GLY A 20 38.32 -10.65 -28.64
CA GLY A 20 38.76 -11.69 -27.70
C GLY A 20 40.23 -11.60 -27.31
N GLU A 21 41.11 -11.24 -28.26
CA GLU A 21 42.53 -11.01 -27.98
C GLU A 21 42.73 -9.79 -27.08
N ALA A 22 42.02 -8.69 -27.36
CA ALA A 22 42.06 -7.50 -26.52
C ALA A 22 41.53 -7.77 -25.10
N LEU A 23 40.48 -8.58 -24.97
CA LEU A 23 39.94 -9.01 -23.67
C LEU A 23 40.95 -9.86 -22.88
N ALA A 24 41.70 -10.74 -23.55
CA ALA A 24 42.72 -11.57 -22.91
C ALA A 24 43.87 -10.73 -22.31
N ASP A 25 44.24 -9.64 -22.98
CA ASP A 25 45.30 -8.71 -22.55
C ASP A 25 44.79 -7.58 -21.64
N ALA A 26 43.48 -7.35 -21.58
CA ALA A 26 42.88 -6.30 -20.77
C ALA A 26 43.09 -6.52 -19.27
N THR A 27 43.47 -5.46 -18.56
CA THR A 27 43.43 -5.39 -17.09
C THR A 27 42.05 -4.90 -16.62
N ASP A 28 41.74 -5.09 -15.33
CA ASP A 28 40.51 -4.54 -14.76
C ASP A 28 40.43 -3.02 -14.95
N GLY A 29 39.25 -2.54 -15.32
CA GLY A 29 38.94 -1.19 -15.70
C GLY A 29 39.33 -0.78 -17.13
N ALA A 30 39.91 -1.66 -17.96
CA ALA A 30 40.33 -1.27 -19.31
C ALA A 30 39.18 -0.74 -20.20
N LEU A 31 39.52 0.16 -21.12
CA LEU A 31 38.62 0.63 -22.19
C LEU A 31 39.06 -0.01 -23.51
N ILE A 32 38.19 -0.81 -24.10
CA ILE A 32 38.37 -1.42 -25.42
C ILE A 32 37.51 -0.64 -26.41
N THR A 33 38.16 0.09 -27.31
CA THR A 33 37.49 0.82 -28.41
C THR A 33 37.53 -0.04 -29.66
N VAL A 34 36.39 -0.25 -30.31
CA VAL A 34 36.24 -1.16 -31.45
C VAL A 34 35.86 -0.38 -32.71
N SER A 35 36.70 -0.43 -33.74
CA SER A 35 36.40 0.21 -35.03
C SER A 35 35.17 -0.42 -35.72
N PRO A 36 34.44 0.33 -36.56
CA PRO A 36 33.35 -0.22 -37.38
C PRO A 36 33.75 -1.46 -38.16
N GLY A 37 32.91 -2.48 -38.15
CA GLY A 37 33.21 -3.77 -38.78
C GLY A 37 32.34 -4.90 -38.24
N ARG A 38 32.53 -6.09 -38.83
CA ARG A 38 31.89 -7.33 -38.39
C ARG A 38 32.94 -8.25 -37.76
N TYR A 39 32.61 -8.76 -36.57
CA TYR A 39 33.46 -9.58 -35.72
C TYR A 39 32.74 -10.89 -35.43
N ASP A 40 33.14 -11.98 -36.09
CA ASP A 40 32.54 -13.30 -35.89
C ASP A 40 33.29 -14.04 -34.75
N GLU A 41 32.94 -13.74 -33.51
CA GLU A 41 33.55 -14.33 -32.30
C GLU A 41 32.58 -14.37 -31.11
N THR A 42 32.85 -15.26 -30.16
CA THR A 42 32.18 -15.30 -28.85
C THR A 42 33.05 -14.62 -27.81
N LEU A 43 32.45 -13.68 -27.07
CA LEU A 43 33.15 -12.92 -26.02
C LEU A 43 32.87 -13.50 -24.64
N TYR A 44 33.91 -14.08 -24.03
CA TYR A 44 33.89 -14.47 -22.62
C TYR A 44 34.53 -13.36 -21.77
N ILE A 45 33.70 -12.60 -21.07
CA ILE A 45 34.14 -11.44 -20.29
C ILE A 45 34.27 -11.88 -18.83
N THR A 46 35.52 -12.04 -18.38
CA THR A 46 35.88 -12.49 -17.02
C THR A 46 36.55 -11.41 -16.17
N ARG A 47 36.74 -10.21 -16.74
CA ARG A 47 37.37 -9.05 -16.11
C ARG A 47 36.50 -7.81 -16.26
N ALA A 48 36.68 -6.84 -15.36
CA ALA A 48 35.88 -5.63 -15.40
C ALA A 48 36.35 -4.71 -16.53
N VAL A 49 35.54 -4.49 -17.58
CA VAL A 49 35.97 -3.74 -18.78
C VAL A 49 34.84 -2.91 -19.40
N THR A 50 35.20 -1.91 -20.19
CA THR A 50 34.27 -1.19 -21.07
C THR A 50 34.58 -1.52 -22.53
N LEU A 51 33.59 -1.96 -23.29
CA LEU A 51 33.66 -2.14 -24.74
C LEU A 51 32.78 -1.09 -25.41
N ALA A 52 33.38 -0.26 -26.26
CA ALA A 52 32.70 0.85 -26.92
C ALA A 52 32.98 0.86 -28.43
N ALA A 53 31.95 1.09 -29.23
CA ALA A 53 32.08 1.31 -30.67
C ALA A 53 32.77 2.66 -30.98
N GLU A 54 33.73 2.67 -31.92
CA GLU A 54 34.36 3.87 -32.50
C GLU A 54 33.43 4.44 -33.58
N GLY A 55 32.26 4.97 -33.20
CA GLY A 55 31.30 5.50 -34.16
C GLY A 55 29.86 5.63 -33.64
N THR A 56 28.91 5.76 -34.58
CA THR A 56 27.47 5.75 -34.27
C THR A 56 27.01 4.34 -33.89
N GLY A 57 26.02 4.22 -33.01
CA GLY A 57 25.53 2.91 -32.56
C GLY A 57 25.16 1.94 -33.69
N GLY A 58 25.62 0.69 -33.59
CA GLY A 58 25.34 -0.39 -34.55
C GLY A 58 26.33 -0.55 -35.70
N THR A 59 27.37 0.29 -35.79
CA THR A 59 28.43 0.13 -36.81
C THR A 59 29.43 -0.99 -36.50
N VAL A 60 29.40 -1.50 -35.27
CA VAL A 60 30.19 -2.64 -34.81
C VAL A 60 29.24 -3.81 -34.58
N GLU A 61 29.35 -4.83 -35.42
CA GLU A 61 28.54 -6.05 -35.33
C GLU A 61 29.40 -7.20 -34.80
N ILE A 62 28.96 -7.80 -33.69
CA ILE A 62 29.57 -8.98 -33.09
C ILE A 62 28.59 -10.13 -33.27
N SER A 63 29.04 -11.22 -33.89
CA SER A 63 28.21 -12.38 -34.22
C SER A 63 28.82 -13.69 -33.74
N SER A 64 27.99 -14.58 -33.21
CA SER A 64 28.38 -15.98 -32.94
C SER A 64 27.48 -16.96 -33.70
N ALA A 65 28.10 -17.96 -34.35
CA ALA A 65 27.38 -19.02 -35.05
C ALA A 65 26.90 -20.15 -34.10
N SER A 66 27.57 -20.31 -32.96
CA SER A 66 27.28 -21.31 -31.93
C SER A 66 27.54 -20.73 -30.55
N GLY A 67 26.69 -21.06 -29.57
CA GLY A 67 26.75 -20.51 -28.22
C GLY A 67 26.36 -19.03 -28.16
N SER A 68 26.42 -18.48 -26.96
CA SER A 68 26.18 -17.06 -26.71
C SER A 68 27.22 -16.18 -27.39
N THR A 69 26.81 -15.00 -27.85
CA THR A 69 27.71 -14.00 -28.44
C THR A 69 28.52 -13.31 -27.36
N VAL A 70 27.90 -13.04 -26.21
CA VAL A 70 28.56 -12.51 -25.02
C VAL A 70 28.16 -13.33 -23.81
N VAL A 71 29.16 -13.80 -23.06
CA VAL A 71 29.00 -14.45 -21.76
C VAL A 71 29.72 -13.62 -20.70
N LEU A 72 29.00 -13.18 -19.68
CA LEU A 72 29.56 -12.42 -18.57
C LEU A 72 29.77 -13.30 -17.33
N GLU A 73 31.03 -13.35 -16.89
CA GLU A 73 31.48 -13.94 -15.62
C GLU A 73 32.50 -13.00 -14.93
N ALA A 74 32.29 -11.68 -15.02
CA ALA A 74 33.12 -10.64 -14.41
C ALA A 74 32.34 -9.85 -13.36
N GLU A 75 33.00 -8.95 -12.61
CA GLU A 75 32.33 -8.05 -11.64
C GLU A 75 31.38 -7.07 -12.36
N ALA A 76 31.84 -6.44 -13.44
CA ALA A 76 31.04 -5.52 -14.25
C ALA A 76 31.55 -5.42 -15.68
N VAL A 77 30.66 -5.20 -16.64
CA VAL A 77 31.00 -4.81 -18.01
C VAL A 77 30.12 -3.65 -18.45
N GLN A 78 30.69 -2.71 -19.19
CA GLN A 78 29.92 -1.70 -19.91
C GLN A 78 30.04 -1.93 -21.42
N LEU A 79 28.91 -2.04 -22.11
CA LEU A 79 28.81 -2.20 -23.55
C LEU A 79 28.11 -0.98 -24.14
N THR A 80 28.72 -0.30 -25.11
CA THR A 80 28.15 0.93 -25.67
C THR A 80 28.17 0.91 -27.19
N GLY A 81 26.98 1.11 -27.79
CA GLY A 81 26.82 1.28 -29.24
C GLY A 81 27.08 0.02 -30.09
N LEU A 82 27.06 -1.16 -29.50
CA LEU A 82 27.36 -2.43 -30.18
C LEU A 82 26.10 -3.09 -30.73
N LYS A 83 26.23 -3.79 -31.87
CA LYS A 83 25.22 -4.74 -32.37
C LYS A 83 25.68 -6.17 -32.05
N LEU A 84 24.94 -6.86 -31.21
CA LEU A 84 25.17 -8.25 -30.82
C LEU A 84 24.17 -9.14 -31.56
N SER A 85 24.65 -10.20 -32.22
CA SER A 85 23.80 -11.12 -32.96
C SER A 85 24.17 -12.58 -32.76
N GLY A 86 23.18 -13.45 -32.54
CA GLY A 86 23.40 -14.88 -32.33
C GLY A 86 22.39 -15.73 -33.08
N THR A 87 22.88 -16.74 -33.80
CA THR A 87 22.05 -17.68 -34.60
C THR A 87 21.84 -19.04 -33.92
N ASP A 88 22.50 -19.29 -32.79
CA ASP A 88 22.26 -20.49 -31.99
C ASP A 88 20.85 -20.45 -31.41
N ARG A 89 20.10 -21.55 -31.49
CA ARG A 89 18.71 -21.62 -31.01
C ARG A 89 18.61 -21.98 -29.53
N GLU A 90 19.68 -22.54 -28.96
CA GLU A 90 19.71 -23.05 -27.59
C GLU A 90 20.39 -22.08 -26.61
N ALA A 91 21.21 -21.15 -27.12
CA ALA A 91 21.97 -20.22 -26.30
C ALA A 91 21.54 -18.76 -26.52
N PRO A 92 21.31 -17.96 -25.46
CA PRO A 92 20.97 -16.55 -25.60
C PRO A 92 22.13 -15.74 -26.18
N VAL A 93 21.84 -14.65 -26.89
CA VAL A 93 22.87 -13.76 -27.47
C VAL A 93 23.74 -13.15 -26.36
N LEU A 94 23.10 -12.71 -25.28
CA LEU A 94 23.75 -12.17 -24.08
C LEU A 94 23.38 -13.03 -22.86
N ASP A 95 24.37 -13.74 -22.33
CA ASP A 95 24.27 -14.62 -21.15
C ASP A 95 25.00 -13.97 -19.95
N VAL A 96 24.22 -13.41 -19.02
CA VAL A 96 24.73 -12.72 -17.83
C VAL A 96 24.56 -13.62 -16.62
N ARG A 97 25.65 -14.33 -16.28
CA ARG A 97 25.67 -15.32 -15.19
C ARG A 97 26.03 -14.70 -13.85
N ARG A 98 26.99 -13.76 -13.84
CA ARG A 98 27.47 -13.09 -12.63
C ARG A 98 27.89 -11.66 -12.93
N GLY A 99 27.81 -10.81 -11.92
CA GLY A 99 28.18 -9.40 -11.99
C GLY A 99 27.22 -8.58 -12.85
N GLN A 100 27.61 -7.36 -13.19
CA GLN A 100 26.72 -6.37 -13.79
C GLN A 100 27.04 -6.12 -15.26
N ALA A 101 26.07 -6.28 -16.17
CA ALA A 101 26.15 -5.83 -17.55
C ALA A 101 25.39 -4.50 -17.72
N ALA A 102 26.11 -3.41 -17.95
CA ALA A 102 25.53 -2.12 -18.33
C ALA A 102 25.58 -1.96 -19.85
N LEU A 103 24.43 -1.73 -20.48
CA LEU A 103 24.28 -1.56 -21.92
C LEU A 103 23.68 -0.20 -22.24
N ASP A 104 24.31 0.53 -23.16
CA ASP A 104 23.86 1.85 -23.61
C ASP A 104 23.88 1.94 -25.14
N GLY A 105 22.72 2.18 -25.74
CA GLY A 105 22.60 2.31 -27.20
C GLY A 105 22.92 1.02 -27.99
N CYS A 106 22.80 -0.15 -27.36
CA CYS A 106 23.12 -1.43 -27.98
C CYS A 106 21.93 -2.05 -28.71
N GLN A 107 22.21 -2.83 -29.76
CA GLN A 107 21.23 -3.61 -30.50
C GLN A 107 21.50 -5.11 -30.26
N ILE A 108 20.48 -5.89 -29.93
CA ILE A 108 20.57 -7.33 -29.68
C ILE A 108 19.58 -8.07 -30.57
N ALA A 109 20.08 -8.95 -31.42
CA ALA A 109 19.27 -9.75 -32.34
C ALA A 109 19.53 -11.24 -32.17
N GLY A 110 18.55 -12.00 -31.69
CA GLY A 110 18.66 -13.44 -31.44
C GLY A 110 17.69 -14.30 -32.23
N GLU A 111 18.00 -15.60 -32.30
CA GLU A 111 17.08 -16.66 -32.76
C GLU A 111 16.84 -17.75 -31.70
N ALA A 112 17.31 -17.54 -30.47
CA ALA A 112 17.23 -18.50 -29.38
C ALA A 112 15.92 -18.44 -28.60
N TRP A 113 15.79 -19.30 -27.59
CA TRP A 113 14.68 -19.23 -26.62
C TRP A 113 14.65 -17.91 -25.82
N ALA A 114 15.78 -17.19 -25.71
CA ALA A 114 15.87 -15.82 -25.18
C ALA A 114 16.96 -15.03 -25.90
N ALA A 115 16.78 -13.73 -26.18
CA ALA A 115 17.88 -12.90 -26.70
C ALA A 115 18.86 -12.51 -25.57
N MET A 116 18.32 -12.22 -24.39
CA MET A 116 19.11 -11.91 -23.20
C MET A 116 18.63 -12.72 -22.00
N LEU A 117 19.58 -13.26 -21.24
CA LEU A 117 19.33 -13.99 -20.00
C LEU A 117 20.18 -13.40 -18.87
N ALA A 118 19.55 -13.02 -17.76
CA ALA A 118 20.23 -12.70 -16.50
C ALA A 118 19.77 -13.67 -15.41
N TRP A 119 20.72 -14.42 -14.85
CA TRP A 119 20.45 -15.51 -13.91
C TRP A 119 21.58 -15.65 -12.88
N GLN A 120 21.39 -16.49 -11.86
CA GLN A 120 22.25 -16.57 -10.67
C GLN A 120 22.41 -15.18 -10.01
N ASP A 121 23.63 -14.64 -9.98
CA ASP A 121 23.98 -13.34 -9.41
C ASP A 121 24.21 -12.27 -10.50
N GLY A 122 23.86 -12.59 -11.76
CA GLY A 122 23.98 -11.69 -12.90
C GLY A 122 22.92 -10.60 -12.90
N VAL A 123 23.33 -9.36 -13.17
CA VAL A 123 22.43 -8.18 -13.20
C VAL A 123 22.61 -7.43 -14.49
N VAL A 124 21.51 -6.93 -15.05
CA VAL A 124 21.53 -6.11 -16.26
C VAL A 124 21.00 -4.70 -16.00
N ALA A 125 21.62 -3.71 -16.63
CA ALA A 125 21.17 -2.33 -16.69
C ALA A 125 21.17 -1.88 -18.15
N LEU A 126 20.00 -1.78 -18.76
CA LEU A 126 19.84 -1.43 -20.18
C LEU A 126 19.29 -0.03 -20.31
N ARG A 127 19.87 0.74 -21.22
CA ARG A 127 19.41 2.07 -21.59
C ARG A 127 19.45 2.25 -23.10
N ASP A 128 18.40 2.84 -23.66
CA ASP A 128 18.33 3.22 -25.08
C ASP A 128 18.66 2.04 -26.02
N CYS A 129 18.33 0.81 -25.60
CA CYS A 129 18.67 -0.43 -26.28
C CYS A 129 17.53 -0.93 -27.19
N HIS A 130 17.91 -1.70 -28.21
CA HIS A 130 16.97 -2.34 -29.12
C HIS A 130 17.12 -3.86 -29.11
N ILE A 131 16.04 -4.61 -28.86
CA ILE A 131 16.08 -6.06 -28.74
C ILE A 131 15.04 -6.70 -29.66
N THR A 132 15.47 -7.72 -30.41
CA THR A 132 14.64 -8.57 -31.26
C THR A 132 14.98 -10.04 -31.05
N ASN A 133 13.97 -10.92 -31.08
CA ASN A 133 14.22 -12.36 -31.02
C ASN A 133 13.12 -13.18 -31.74
N ALA A 134 13.37 -13.63 -32.96
CA ALA A 134 12.31 -14.17 -33.82
C ALA A 134 11.65 -15.48 -33.29
N GLN A 135 12.36 -16.25 -32.44
CA GLN A 135 11.89 -17.56 -31.96
C GLN A 135 11.47 -17.55 -30.49
N GLY A 136 12.15 -16.79 -29.63
CA GLY A 136 11.95 -16.83 -28.20
C GLY A 136 11.65 -15.48 -27.56
N ALA A 137 12.01 -15.36 -26.29
CA ALA A 137 11.76 -14.16 -25.49
C ALA A 137 12.78 -13.06 -25.80
N GLY A 138 12.41 -11.79 -25.61
CA GLY A 138 13.38 -10.70 -25.67
C GLY A 138 14.34 -10.76 -24.50
N ILE A 139 13.79 -10.57 -23.30
CA ILE A 139 14.53 -10.55 -22.03
C ILE A 139 13.99 -11.62 -21.09
N VAL A 140 14.88 -12.39 -20.47
CA VAL A 140 14.55 -13.31 -19.38
C VAL A 140 15.41 -13.00 -18.16
N ILE A 141 14.75 -12.75 -17.02
CA ILE A 141 15.39 -12.47 -15.73
C ILE A 141 14.95 -13.52 -14.72
N THR A 142 15.90 -14.27 -14.17
CA THR A 142 15.68 -15.15 -13.01
C THR A 142 16.54 -14.75 -11.81
N SER A 143 17.48 -13.82 -11.98
CA SER A 143 18.33 -13.30 -10.91
C SER A 143 17.59 -12.33 -9.98
N GLY A 144 17.81 -12.47 -8.68
CA GLY A 144 17.20 -11.60 -7.66
C GLY A 144 17.87 -10.24 -7.48
N GLY A 145 18.84 -9.89 -8.34
CA GLY A 145 19.54 -8.61 -8.32
C GLY A 145 18.72 -7.45 -8.90
N GLY A 146 19.23 -6.22 -8.79
CA GLY A 146 18.54 -5.02 -9.25
C GLY A 146 18.60 -4.83 -10.77
N ASN A 147 17.89 -5.66 -11.54
CA ASN A 147 17.85 -5.53 -12.99
C ASN A 147 17.00 -4.32 -13.40
N VAL A 148 17.50 -3.53 -14.34
CA VAL A 148 16.86 -2.30 -14.80
C VAL A 148 16.88 -2.23 -16.33
N VAL A 149 15.76 -1.86 -16.94
CA VAL A 149 15.63 -1.62 -18.38
C VAL A 149 14.88 -0.31 -18.58
N GLU A 150 15.54 0.67 -19.20
CA GLU A 150 15.01 2.02 -19.39
C GLU A 150 15.06 2.45 -20.86
N ARG A 151 14.05 3.19 -21.33
CA ARG A 151 13.98 3.80 -22.68
C ARG A 151 14.32 2.84 -23.83
N SER A 152 14.05 1.56 -23.62
CA SER A 152 14.46 0.51 -24.55
C SER A 152 13.25 -0.03 -25.32
N ARG A 153 13.50 -0.46 -26.56
CA ARG A 153 12.48 -1.07 -27.42
C ARG A 153 12.75 -2.56 -27.57
N ILE A 154 11.76 -3.38 -27.21
CA ILE A 154 11.75 -4.82 -27.42
C ILE A 154 10.64 -5.12 -28.42
N GLN A 155 11.00 -5.62 -29.60
CA GLN A 155 10.02 -5.85 -30.67
C GLN A 155 10.23 -7.17 -31.39
N GLU A 156 9.19 -7.66 -32.08
CA GLU A 156 9.27 -8.83 -32.96
C GLU A 156 9.81 -10.08 -32.26
N VAL A 157 9.27 -10.36 -31.07
CA VAL A 157 9.68 -11.52 -30.29
C VAL A 157 8.78 -12.73 -30.54
N GLY A 158 9.38 -13.93 -30.60
CA GLY A 158 8.70 -15.20 -30.87
C GLY A 158 7.87 -15.73 -29.70
N SER A 159 8.18 -15.30 -28.46
CA SER A 159 7.37 -15.55 -27.27
C SER A 159 7.11 -14.24 -26.50
N SER A 160 7.61 -14.06 -25.29
CA SER A 160 7.33 -12.87 -24.47
C SER A 160 8.40 -11.79 -24.64
N ALA A 161 8.02 -10.51 -24.64
CA ALA A 161 9.02 -9.44 -24.71
C ALA A 161 9.89 -9.42 -23.45
N VAL A 162 9.27 -9.57 -22.29
CA VAL A 162 9.96 -9.66 -21.00
C VAL A 162 9.38 -10.81 -20.17
N VAL A 163 10.25 -11.64 -19.60
CA VAL A 163 9.92 -12.69 -18.62
C VAL A 163 10.72 -12.45 -17.35
N VAL A 164 10.02 -12.36 -16.22
CA VAL A 164 10.63 -12.34 -14.88
C VAL A 164 10.11 -13.57 -14.14
N ALA A 165 11.00 -14.49 -13.81
CA ALA A 165 10.65 -15.80 -13.28
C ALA A 165 11.47 -16.16 -12.04
N GLU A 166 11.08 -17.24 -11.38
CA GLU A 166 11.74 -17.75 -10.15
C GLU A 166 11.78 -16.68 -9.05
N HIS A 167 12.95 -16.13 -8.73
CA HIS A 167 13.13 -15.05 -7.75
C HIS A 167 13.58 -13.75 -8.42
N GLY A 168 13.38 -13.67 -9.74
CA GLY A 168 13.80 -12.57 -10.59
C GLY A 168 13.26 -11.22 -10.11
N ARG A 169 14.10 -10.18 -10.20
CA ARG A 169 13.68 -8.80 -9.92
C ARG A 169 13.99 -7.89 -11.09
N LEU A 170 13.01 -7.14 -11.56
CA LEU A 170 13.16 -6.25 -12.70
C LEU A 170 12.41 -4.93 -12.48
N THR A 171 13.06 -3.82 -12.84
CA THR A 171 12.42 -2.52 -13.05
C THR A 171 12.45 -2.19 -14.54
N LEU A 172 11.29 -1.91 -15.13
CA LEU A 172 11.11 -1.55 -16.52
C LEU A 172 10.52 -0.14 -16.60
N ARG A 173 11.17 0.80 -17.29
CA ARG A 173 10.74 2.21 -17.36
C ARG A 173 10.81 2.79 -18.76
N GLU A 174 9.79 3.56 -19.15
CA GLU A 174 9.79 4.30 -20.42
C GLU A 174 10.03 3.40 -21.65
N CYS A 175 9.60 2.15 -21.58
CA CYS A 175 9.88 1.14 -22.60
C CYS A 175 8.76 0.99 -23.62
N GLN A 176 9.12 0.44 -24.78
CA GLN A 176 8.18 0.08 -25.85
C GLN A 176 8.29 -1.43 -26.13
N LEU A 177 7.22 -2.17 -25.89
CA LEU A 177 7.11 -3.61 -26.12
C LEU A 177 6.12 -3.85 -27.26
N ASP A 178 6.62 -4.16 -28.45
CA ASP A 178 5.81 -4.17 -29.67
C ASP A 178 5.78 -5.55 -30.35
N ARG A 179 4.57 -6.03 -30.67
CA ARG A 179 4.34 -7.23 -31.50
C ARG A 179 4.99 -8.51 -30.94
N ALA A 180 4.85 -8.75 -29.64
CA ALA A 180 5.21 -10.02 -29.04
C ALA A 180 4.20 -11.11 -29.44
N ARG A 181 4.65 -12.24 -30.01
CA ARG A 181 3.74 -13.36 -30.32
C ARG A 181 3.14 -14.01 -29.06
N GLY A 182 3.85 -13.91 -27.94
CA GLY A 182 3.41 -14.25 -26.60
C GLY A 182 3.00 -13.01 -25.81
N ASN A 183 3.55 -12.85 -24.61
CA ASN A 183 3.16 -11.81 -23.66
C ASN A 183 4.02 -10.54 -23.85
N GLY A 184 3.52 -9.37 -23.46
CA GLY A 184 4.38 -8.20 -23.31
C GLY A 184 5.31 -8.40 -22.11
N VAL A 185 4.71 -8.45 -20.92
CA VAL A 185 5.40 -8.75 -19.65
C VAL A 185 4.77 -9.97 -19.01
N CYS A 186 5.61 -10.95 -18.65
CA CYS A 186 5.22 -12.14 -17.90
C CYS A 186 6.00 -12.20 -16.59
N VAL A 187 5.30 -12.22 -15.46
CA VAL A 187 5.87 -12.31 -14.11
C VAL A 187 5.30 -13.54 -13.42
N ASN A 188 6.16 -14.50 -13.06
CA ASN A 188 5.72 -15.76 -12.43
C ASN A 188 6.68 -16.23 -11.32
N GLY A 189 6.37 -17.37 -10.69
CA GLY A 189 7.15 -17.88 -9.56
C GLY A 189 6.95 -17.02 -8.31
N GLN A 190 8.06 -16.51 -7.78
CA GLN A 190 8.16 -15.56 -6.68
C GLN A 190 8.82 -14.25 -7.14
N ALA A 191 8.80 -13.99 -8.45
CA ALA A 191 9.44 -12.84 -9.05
C ALA A 191 8.77 -11.52 -8.62
N THR A 192 9.51 -10.42 -8.74
CA THR A 192 9.01 -9.06 -8.50
C THR A 192 9.30 -8.18 -9.70
N ALA A 193 8.28 -7.51 -10.23
CA ALA A 193 8.44 -6.55 -11.31
C ALA A 193 7.87 -5.18 -10.93
N VAL A 194 8.60 -4.13 -11.27
CA VAL A 194 8.12 -2.74 -11.26
C VAL A 194 8.10 -2.27 -12.71
N VAL A 195 6.96 -1.83 -13.21
CA VAL A 195 6.79 -1.40 -14.60
C VAL A 195 6.18 -0.01 -14.62
N GLU A 196 6.93 0.96 -15.14
CA GLU A 196 6.55 2.37 -15.13
C GLU A 196 6.56 2.95 -16.56
N ALA A 197 5.57 3.78 -16.89
CA ALA A 197 5.53 4.57 -18.13
C ALA A 197 5.84 3.75 -19.41
N THR A 198 5.33 2.53 -19.49
CA THR A 198 5.69 1.56 -20.53
C THR A 198 4.51 1.30 -21.46
N ARG A 199 4.76 1.31 -22.77
CA ARG A 199 3.76 0.97 -23.80
C ARG A 199 3.93 -0.48 -24.25
N ILE A 200 2.82 -1.20 -24.31
CA ILE A 200 2.74 -2.58 -24.79
C ILE A 200 1.70 -2.65 -25.92
N SER A 201 2.09 -3.15 -27.07
CA SER A 201 1.21 -3.18 -28.24
C SER A 201 1.26 -4.49 -29.03
N GLY A 202 0.10 -4.93 -29.53
CA GLY A 202 0.00 -6.02 -30.52
C GLY A 202 0.45 -7.39 -30.02
N CYS A 203 0.17 -7.74 -28.76
CA CYS A 203 0.53 -9.03 -28.18
C CYS A 203 -0.41 -10.17 -28.62
N GLY A 204 0.14 -11.36 -28.87
CA GLY A 204 -0.62 -12.57 -29.24
C GLY A 204 -1.19 -13.36 -28.06
N LYS A 205 -0.57 -13.25 -26.88
CA LYS A 205 -1.07 -13.72 -25.57
C LYS A 205 -1.33 -12.49 -24.67
N PRO A 206 -1.74 -12.65 -23.38
CA PRO A 206 -1.98 -11.50 -22.53
C PRO A 206 -0.79 -10.54 -22.51
N ALA A 207 -1.04 -9.25 -22.76
CA ALA A 207 0.00 -8.23 -22.76
C ALA A 207 0.72 -8.18 -21.39
N LEU A 208 -0.05 -8.35 -20.31
CA LEU A 208 0.45 -8.52 -18.95
C LEU A 208 -0.03 -9.86 -18.39
N ALA A 209 0.89 -10.66 -17.87
CA ALA A 209 0.57 -11.87 -17.10
C ALA A 209 1.31 -11.85 -15.77
N VAL A 210 0.57 -11.95 -14.67
CA VAL A 210 1.11 -12.04 -13.31
C VAL A 210 0.47 -13.23 -12.61
N GLU A 211 1.28 -14.26 -12.36
CA GLU A 211 0.81 -15.59 -11.99
C GLU A 211 1.53 -16.13 -10.75
N GLN A 212 0.97 -17.19 -10.14
CA GLN A 212 1.56 -17.91 -9.00
C GLN A 212 1.71 -17.03 -7.74
N ASN A 213 2.93 -16.75 -7.28
CA ASN A 213 3.20 -15.90 -6.11
C ASN A 213 4.03 -14.65 -6.51
N ALA A 214 3.92 -14.23 -7.77
CA ALA A 214 4.66 -13.09 -8.30
C ALA A 214 4.08 -11.75 -7.83
N ARG A 215 4.95 -10.78 -7.56
CA ARG A 215 4.56 -9.41 -7.22
C ARG A 215 4.75 -8.48 -8.41
N ALA A 216 3.80 -7.58 -8.62
CA ALA A 216 3.92 -6.58 -9.67
C ALA A 216 3.35 -5.24 -9.25
N ASP A 217 4.14 -4.18 -9.43
CA ASP A 217 3.68 -2.79 -9.32
C ASP A 217 3.76 -2.17 -10.72
N LEU A 218 2.61 -1.79 -11.27
CA LEU A 218 2.48 -1.24 -12.61
C LEU A 218 1.92 0.17 -12.53
N THR A 219 2.66 1.14 -13.03
CA THR A 219 2.24 2.55 -13.02
C THR A 219 2.34 3.15 -14.42
N GLU A 220 1.28 3.82 -14.87
CA GLU A 220 1.24 4.45 -16.21
C GLU A 220 1.57 3.50 -17.37
N VAL A 221 1.10 2.23 -17.27
CA VAL A 221 1.27 1.24 -18.35
C VAL A 221 0.14 1.39 -19.36
N GLU A 222 0.49 1.50 -20.64
CA GLU A 222 -0.46 1.59 -21.76
C GLU A 222 -0.45 0.30 -22.56
N VAL A 223 -1.59 -0.40 -22.62
CA VAL A 223 -1.79 -1.61 -23.40
C VAL A 223 -2.76 -1.36 -24.56
N THR A 224 -2.37 -1.74 -25.77
CA THR A 224 -3.14 -1.52 -27.00
C THR A 224 -3.19 -2.76 -27.89
N GLY A 225 -4.39 -3.11 -28.36
CA GLY A 225 -4.58 -4.07 -29.46
C GLY A 225 -4.13 -5.51 -29.17
N SER A 226 -4.35 -5.98 -27.94
CA SER A 226 -4.09 -7.38 -27.58
C SER A 226 -5.07 -8.33 -28.28
N ALA A 227 -4.58 -9.47 -28.77
CA ALA A 227 -5.40 -10.38 -29.58
C ALA A 227 -6.60 -11.00 -28.82
N ALA A 228 -6.45 -11.27 -27.52
CA ALA A 228 -7.47 -11.96 -26.72
C ALA A 228 -7.69 -11.38 -25.31
N LEU A 229 -6.62 -10.96 -24.64
CA LEU A 229 -6.67 -10.48 -23.27
C LEU A 229 -5.59 -9.42 -23.05
N ASP A 230 -5.85 -8.36 -22.29
CA ASP A 230 -4.81 -7.38 -21.96
C ASP A 230 -4.04 -7.79 -20.70
N ALA A 231 -4.75 -8.07 -19.60
CA ALA A 231 -4.14 -8.42 -18.32
C ALA A 231 -4.70 -9.73 -17.75
N TYR A 232 -3.81 -10.67 -17.45
CA TYR A 232 -4.11 -11.95 -16.80
C TYR A 232 -3.51 -11.99 -15.39
N LEU A 233 -4.36 -11.79 -14.38
CA LEU A 233 -3.95 -11.65 -12.98
C LEU A 233 -4.45 -12.85 -12.19
N THR A 234 -3.53 -13.75 -11.84
CA THR A 234 -3.81 -14.96 -11.04
C THR A 234 -2.84 -15.17 -9.90
N SER A 235 -1.98 -14.19 -9.63
CA SER A 235 -1.05 -14.24 -8.50
C SER A 235 -1.76 -14.08 -7.16
N THR A 236 -1.39 -14.90 -6.19
CA THR A 236 -1.81 -14.79 -4.79
C THR A 236 -1.01 -13.75 -4.00
N ALA A 237 0.05 -13.21 -4.60
CA ALA A 237 0.84 -12.13 -4.02
C ALA A 237 0.33 -10.75 -4.47
N GLU A 238 0.96 -9.69 -3.96
CA GLU A 238 0.54 -8.31 -4.19
C GLU A 238 0.71 -7.89 -5.66
N VAL A 239 -0.38 -7.42 -6.26
CA VAL A 239 -0.41 -6.88 -7.62
C VAL A 239 -1.16 -5.54 -7.59
N VAL A 240 -0.49 -4.47 -8.00
CA VAL A 240 -1.02 -3.11 -7.99
C VAL A 240 -0.88 -2.49 -9.37
N LEU A 241 -1.97 -1.93 -9.88
CA LEU A 241 -2.02 -1.19 -11.15
C LEU A 241 -2.50 0.23 -10.85
N THR A 242 -1.70 1.23 -11.21
CA THR A 242 -1.99 2.65 -10.94
C THR A 242 -1.92 3.46 -12.23
N ARG A 243 -3.01 4.15 -12.58
CA ARG A 243 -3.10 4.98 -13.80
C ARG A 243 -2.76 4.22 -15.09
N CYS A 244 -3.08 2.93 -15.14
CA CYS A 244 -2.86 2.09 -16.33
C CYS A 244 -4.03 2.22 -17.30
N SER A 245 -3.75 2.08 -18.60
CA SER A 245 -4.77 2.12 -19.65
C SER A 245 -4.76 0.86 -20.51
N PHE A 246 -5.95 0.36 -20.82
CA PHE A 246 -6.19 -0.84 -21.60
C PHE A 246 -7.18 -0.51 -22.71
N SER A 247 -6.80 -0.79 -23.96
CA SER A 247 -7.63 -0.41 -25.11
C SER A 247 -7.64 -1.45 -26.23
N GLY A 248 -8.85 -1.77 -26.69
CA GLY A 248 -9.07 -2.55 -27.91
C GLY A 248 -8.71 -4.03 -27.83
N SER A 249 -8.86 -4.66 -26.66
CA SER A 249 -8.71 -6.12 -26.55
C SER A 249 -9.73 -6.85 -27.41
N GLY A 250 -9.28 -7.87 -28.18
CA GLY A 250 -10.17 -8.73 -28.96
C GLY A 250 -11.12 -9.61 -28.11
N GLY A 251 -10.87 -9.74 -26.81
CA GLY A 251 -11.69 -10.50 -25.88
C GLY A 251 -11.98 -9.73 -24.60
N GLN A 252 -11.57 -10.27 -23.45
CA GLN A 252 -11.70 -9.58 -22.15
C GLN A 252 -10.53 -8.60 -22.00
N SER A 253 -10.67 -7.50 -21.24
CA SER A 253 -9.51 -6.63 -20.99
C SER A 253 -8.72 -7.10 -19.77
N VAL A 254 -9.34 -7.15 -18.58
CA VAL A 254 -8.69 -7.61 -17.35
C VAL A 254 -9.35 -8.87 -16.83
N HIS A 255 -8.56 -9.93 -16.62
CA HIS A 255 -8.97 -11.17 -15.99
C HIS A 255 -8.36 -11.30 -14.59
N VAL A 256 -9.20 -11.60 -13.59
CA VAL A 256 -8.79 -11.78 -12.19
C VAL A 256 -9.29 -13.12 -11.69
N GLY A 257 -8.38 -14.02 -11.32
CA GLY A 257 -8.72 -15.38 -10.87
C GLY A 257 -7.70 -15.98 -9.91
N GLY A 258 -7.80 -17.28 -9.62
CA GLY A 258 -6.77 -18.02 -8.88
C GLY A 258 -6.56 -17.58 -7.42
N GLY A 259 -7.55 -16.94 -6.78
CA GLY A 259 -7.40 -16.37 -5.44
C GLY A 259 -6.71 -15.00 -5.40
N SER A 260 -6.42 -14.41 -6.56
CA SER A 260 -5.75 -13.10 -6.64
C SER A 260 -6.63 -11.96 -6.14
N ALA A 261 -5.99 -10.97 -5.52
CA ALA A 261 -6.64 -9.77 -5.00
C ALA A 261 -5.94 -8.49 -5.47
N PRO A 262 -5.89 -8.23 -6.79
CA PRO A 262 -5.19 -7.06 -7.32
C PRO A 262 -5.93 -5.76 -6.98
N VAL A 263 -5.17 -4.67 -6.86
CA VAL A 263 -5.69 -3.32 -6.68
C VAL A 263 -5.49 -2.53 -7.96
N LEU A 264 -6.57 -2.03 -8.57
CA LEU A 264 -6.56 -1.16 -9.73
C LEU A 264 -6.97 0.23 -9.27
N ARG A 265 -6.08 1.22 -9.44
CA ARG A 265 -6.29 2.63 -9.09
C ARG A 265 -6.24 3.49 -10.34
N ASP A 266 -7.25 4.33 -10.52
CA ASP A 266 -7.34 5.31 -11.62
C ASP A 266 -7.12 4.69 -13.01
N CYS A 267 -7.50 3.42 -13.18
CA CYS A 267 -7.27 2.68 -14.42
C CYS A 267 -8.38 2.96 -15.44
N VAL A 268 -8.01 3.00 -16.72
CA VAL A 268 -8.93 3.22 -17.84
C VAL A 268 -8.99 1.98 -18.72
N ILE A 269 -10.18 1.43 -18.90
CA ILE A 269 -10.45 0.26 -19.75
C ILE A 269 -11.41 0.69 -20.85
N SER A 270 -11.07 0.41 -22.10
CA SER A 270 -11.87 0.85 -23.25
C SER A 270 -11.92 -0.17 -24.39
N GLY A 271 -13.11 -0.35 -24.97
CA GLY A 271 -13.26 -1.06 -26.24
C GLY A 271 -12.91 -2.56 -26.21
N ALA A 272 -13.07 -3.23 -25.06
CA ALA A 272 -12.91 -4.68 -24.97
C ALA A 272 -14.03 -5.41 -25.73
N GLY A 273 -13.68 -6.46 -26.48
CA GLY A 273 -14.62 -7.26 -27.26
C GLY A 273 -15.65 -8.05 -26.43
N ARG A 274 -15.40 -8.26 -25.13
CA ARG A 274 -16.32 -8.93 -24.20
C ARG A 274 -16.47 -8.18 -22.86
N GLU A 275 -15.78 -8.61 -21.82
CA GLU A 275 -15.84 -8.02 -20.48
C GLU A 275 -14.69 -7.02 -20.28
N GLY A 276 -14.97 -5.86 -19.68
CA GLY A 276 -13.94 -4.92 -19.25
C GLY A 276 -13.09 -5.51 -18.13
N VAL A 277 -13.74 -5.90 -17.03
CA VAL A 277 -13.15 -6.67 -15.94
C VAL A 277 -13.94 -7.95 -15.74
N HIS A 278 -13.25 -9.09 -15.80
CA HIS A 278 -13.80 -10.40 -15.53
C HIS A 278 -13.17 -11.00 -14.26
N VAL A 279 -14.02 -11.25 -13.26
CA VAL A 279 -13.64 -11.86 -11.99
C VAL A 279 -14.10 -13.31 -11.98
N ALA A 280 -13.14 -14.21 -12.21
CA ALA A 280 -13.33 -15.65 -12.15
C ALA A 280 -13.40 -16.14 -10.68
N PRO A 281 -13.79 -17.41 -10.44
CA PRO A 281 -13.91 -17.95 -9.09
C PRO A 281 -12.66 -17.73 -8.22
N GLY A 282 -12.87 -17.25 -7.00
CA GLY A 282 -11.81 -16.91 -6.04
C GLY A 282 -11.14 -15.56 -6.27
N GLY A 283 -11.36 -14.88 -7.40
CA GLY A 283 -10.83 -13.54 -7.67
C GLY A 283 -11.44 -12.47 -6.75
N ARG A 284 -10.60 -11.53 -6.29
CA ARG A 284 -10.96 -10.49 -5.31
C ARG A 284 -10.42 -9.09 -5.65
N PRO A 285 -10.69 -8.52 -6.84
CA PRO A 285 -10.12 -7.23 -7.19
C PRO A 285 -10.73 -6.06 -6.41
N ARG A 286 -9.91 -5.03 -6.22
CA ARG A 286 -10.34 -3.69 -5.75
C ARG A 286 -10.19 -2.68 -6.88
N LEU A 287 -11.25 -1.93 -7.16
CA LEU A 287 -11.31 -0.92 -8.23
C LEU A 287 -11.50 0.48 -7.60
N GLU A 288 -10.51 1.34 -7.66
CA GLU A 288 -10.54 2.69 -7.06
C GLU A 288 -10.39 3.74 -8.17
N GLY A 289 -11.39 4.60 -8.40
CA GLY A 289 -11.31 5.66 -9.42
C GLY A 289 -11.27 5.17 -10.87
N CYS A 290 -11.66 3.92 -11.13
CA CYS A 290 -11.55 3.30 -12.45
C CYS A 290 -12.65 3.74 -13.42
N ARG A 291 -12.33 3.77 -14.72
CA ARG A 291 -13.29 4.01 -15.81
C ARG A 291 -13.29 2.84 -16.80
N ILE A 292 -14.47 2.30 -17.09
CA ILE A 292 -14.68 1.26 -18.10
C ILE A 292 -15.61 1.82 -19.19
N SER A 293 -15.25 1.68 -20.45
CA SER A 293 -16.03 2.27 -21.54
C SER A 293 -16.10 1.40 -22.80
N GLY A 294 -17.24 1.43 -23.49
CA GLY A 294 -17.40 0.79 -24.80
C GLY A 294 -17.18 -0.73 -24.79
N THR A 295 -17.59 -1.41 -23.72
CA THR A 295 -17.53 -2.87 -23.60
C THR A 295 -18.94 -3.47 -23.58
N PRO A 296 -19.17 -4.69 -24.10
CA PRO A 296 -20.45 -5.39 -23.89
C PRO A 296 -20.81 -5.49 -22.40
N THR A 297 -19.91 -6.05 -21.60
CA THR A 297 -20.06 -6.11 -20.14
C THR A 297 -18.98 -5.26 -19.48
N GLY A 298 -19.34 -4.38 -18.54
CA GLY A 298 -18.37 -3.57 -17.81
C GLY A 298 -17.55 -4.41 -16.82
N LEU A 299 -18.22 -4.85 -15.74
CA LEU A 299 -17.68 -5.72 -14.70
C LEU A 299 -18.52 -6.99 -14.60
N LEU A 300 -17.91 -8.16 -14.75
CA LEU A 300 -18.53 -9.48 -14.53
C LEU A 300 -17.88 -10.16 -13.32
N VAL A 301 -18.68 -10.64 -12.38
CA VAL A 301 -18.23 -11.44 -11.25
C VAL A 301 -18.94 -12.78 -11.22
N GLU A 302 -18.19 -13.86 -11.43
CA GLU A 302 -18.69 -15.23 -11.42
C GLU A 302 -18.83 -15.80 -9.98
N ALA A 303 -19.36 -17.02 -9.89
CA ALA A 303 -19.56 -17.73 -8.64
C ALA A 303 -18.26 -17.81 -7.82
N ASP A 304 -18.38 -17.59 -6.50
CA ASP A 304 -17.27 -17.56 -5.54
C ASP A 304 -16.22 -16.44 -5.78
N GLY A 305 -16.44 -15.55 -6.74
CA GLY A 305 -15.71 -14.29 -6.92
C GLY A 305 -16.30 -13.15 -6.08
N ARG A 306 -15.48 -12.14 -5.77
CA ARG A 306 -15.93 -10.90 -5.10
C ARG A 306 -15.24 -9.69 -5.70
N ALA A 307 -15.97 -8.64 -6.06
CA ALA A 307 -15.36 -7.37 -6.46
C ALA A 307 -15.75 -6.26 -5.48
N GLU A 308 -14.76 -5.43 -5.12
CA GLU A 308 -14.96 -4.21 -4.35
C GLU A 308 -14.58 -3.00 -5.21
N GLY A 309 -15.36 -1.93 -5.16
CA GLY A 309 -15.04 -0.72 -5.92
C GLY A 309 -15.52 0.57 -5.28
N ALA A 310 -14.74 1.62 -5.46
CA ALA A 310 -15.04 2.99 -5.09
C ALA A 310 -14.79 3.90 -6.31
N ASP A 311 -15.72 4.83 -6.59
CA ASP A 311 -15.59 5.80 -7.68
C ASP A 311 -15.47 5.14 -9.07
N LEU A 312 -16.24 4.08 -9.31
CA LEU A 312 -16.27 3.36 -10.58
C LEU A 312 -17.20 4.06 -11.58
N THR A 313 -16.69 4.36 -12.78
CA THR A 313 -17.51 4.86 -13.90
C THR A 313 -17.59 3.82 -15.02
N VAL A 314 -18.80 3.45 -15.44
CA VAL A 314 -19.02 2.56 -16.60
C VAL A 314 -19.84 3.28 -17.67
N GLN A 315 -19.29 3.39 -18.89
CA GLN A 315 -19.91 4.14 -19.97
C GLN A 315 -20.17 3.30 -21.22
N GLY A 316 -21.36 3.40 -21.78
CA GLY A 316 -21.70 2.77 -23.07
C GLY A 316 -21.66 1.24 -23.02
N ALA A 317 -22.12 0.63 -21.92
CA ALA A 317 -22.18 -0.82 -21.81
C ALA A 317 -23.19 -1.42 -22.81
N GLY A 318 -22.77 -2.44 -23.57
CA GLY A 318 -23.59 -3.06 -24.60
C GLY A 318 -24.74 -3.90 -24.05
N THR A 319 -24.47 -4.71 -23.03
CA THR A 319 -25.41 -5.67 -22.41
C THR A 319 -25.63 -5.38 -20.93
N VAL A 320 -24.56 -5.14 -20.16
CA VAL A 320 -24.67 -4.85 -18.73
C VAL A 320 -23.44 -4.11 -18.20
N ALA A 321 -23.63 -3.04 -17.42
CA ALA A 321 -22.50 -2.33 -16.83
C ALA A 321 -21.85 -3.11 -15.68
N VAL A 322 -22.63 -3.69 -14.77
CA VAL A 322 -22.14 -4.53 -13.66
C VAL A 322 -23.01 -5.78 -13.52
N HIS A 323 -22.40 -6.96 -13.58
CA HIS A 323 -23.08 -8.24 -13.50
C HIS A 323 -22.49 -9.15 -12.42
N ALA A 324 -23.29 -9.46 -11.40
CA ALA A 324 -22.98 -10.48 -10.40
C ALA A 324 -23.66 -11.81 -10.79
N GLN A 325 -22.89 -12.70 -11.43
CA GLN A 325 -23.36 -14.02 -11.86
C GLN A 325 -22.95 -15.07 -10.81
N GLY A 326 -23.70 -15.11 -9.70
CA GLY A 326 -23.41 -15.97 -8.55
C GLY A 326 -22.31 -15.47 -7.61
N GLY A 327 -21.67 -14.34 -7.93
CA GLY A 327 -20.62 -13.69 -7.11
C GLY A 327 -21.12 -12.51 -6.26
N GLU A 328 -20.19 -11.89 -5.54
CA GLU A 328 -20.45 -10.72 -4.69
C GLU A 328 -19.86 -9.44 -5.30
N VAL A 329 -20.64 -8.36 -5.34
CA VAL A 329 -20.17 -7.05 -5.82
C VAL A 329 -20.53 -5.99 -4.78
N VAL A 330 -19.54 -5.23 -4.33
CA VAL A 330 -19.70 -4.12 -3.38
C VAL A 330 -19.15 -2.84 -4.02
N LEU A 331 -20.02 -1.86 -4.24
CA LEU A 331 -19.69 -0.62 -4.93
C LEU A 331 -20.11 0.61 -4.14
N GLU A 332 -19.20 1.58 -4.06
CA GLU A 332 -19.44 2.91 -3.51
C GLU A 332 -19.18 3.95 -4.60
N ARG A 333 -20.08 4.93 -4.76
CA ARG A 333 -19.94 5.98 -5.79
C ARG A 333 -19.83 5.42 -7.22
N LEU A 334 -20.79 4.57 -7.59
CA LEU A 334 -20.90 4.06 -8.97
C LEU A 334 -21.59 5.09 -9.87
N LYS A 335 -21.04 5.32 -11.06
CA LYS A 335 -21.68 6.08 -12.13
C LYS A 335 -21.83 5.23 -13.38
N THR A 336 -23.05 5.12 -13.92
CA THR A 336 -23.28 4.50 -15.23
C THR A 336 -23.91 5.51 -16.19
N GLU A 337 -23.38 5.60 -17.40
CA GLU A 337 -23.90 6.53 -18.42
C GLU A 337 -23.87 5.92 -19.81
N GLY A 338 -25.01 5.96 -20.48
CA GLY A 338 -25.12 5.44 -21.84
C GLY A 338 -24.95 3.92 -21.89
N GLY A 339 -25.58 3.32 -22.89
CA GLY A 339 -25.63 1.87 -23.01
C GLY A 339 -27.03 1.40 -23.34
N ASN A 340 -27.09 0.25 -24.00
CA ASN A 340 -28.35 -0.36 -24.45
C ASN A 340 -28.85 -1.43 -23.47
N GLY A 341 -28.01 -1.80 -22.50
CA GLY A 341 -28.24 -2.86 -21.54
C GLY A 341 -28.59 -2.38 -20.13
N ALA A 342 -28.58 -3.31 -19.18
CA ALA A 342 -28.84 -3.01 -17.78
C ALA A 342 -27.66 -2.30 -17.11
N ALA A 343 -27.92 -1.42 -16.14
CA ALA A 343 -26.84 -0.85 -15.34
C ALA A 343 -26.31 -1.88 -14.34
N LEU A 344 -27.21 -2.55 -13.63
CA LEU A 344 -26.88 -3.58 -12.65
C LEU A 344 -27.67 -4.85 -12.92
N ARG A 345 -27.01 -6.00 -12.89
CA ARG A 345 -27.66 -7.32 -12.93
C ARG A 345 -27.09 -8.24 -11.85
N ALA A 346 -27.95 -9.00 -11.18
CA ALA A 346 -27.53 -10.16 -10.42
C ALA A 346 -28.41 -11.37 -10.70
N ALA A 347 -27.76 -12.51 -10.89
CA ALA A 347 -28.43 -13.78 -11.15
C ALA A 347 -27.76 -14.90 -10.37
N GLY A 348 -28.58 -15.66 -9.64
CA GLY A 348 -28.20 -16.88 -8.92
C GLY A 348 -28.29 -16.73 -7.40
N PRO A 349 -28.45 -17.84 -6.66
CA PRO A 349 -28.81 -17.83 -5.23
C PRO A 349 -27.72 -17.29 -4.31
N LYS A 350 -26.47 -17.25 -4.79
CA LYS A 350 -25.33 -16.66 -4.09
C LYS A 350 -25.00 -15.25 -4.56
N ALA A 351 -25.66 -14.76 -5.62
CA ALA A 351 -25.36 -13.46 -6.18
C ALA A 351 -25.78 -12.35 -5.20
N ARG A 352 -24.84 -11.46 -4.88
CA ARG A 352 -25.07 -10.34 -3.97
C ARG A 352 -24.57 -9.04 -4.58
N LEU A 353 -25.44 -8.02 -4.59
CA LEU A 353 -25.09 -6.66 -4.98
C LEU A 353 -25.25 -5.72 -3.78
N THR A 354 -24.19 -5.02 -3.38
CA THR A 354 -24.27 -3.94 -2.41
C THR A 354 -23.80 -2.66 -3.08
N VAL A 355 -24.69 -1.68 -3.24
CA VAL A 355 -24.37 -0.43 -3.94
C VAL A 355 -24.76 0.77 -3.07
N ARG A 356 -23.81 1.69 -2.88
CA ARG A 356 -23.99 2.91 -2.09
C ARG A 356 -23.67 4.15 -2.91
N SER A 357 -24.53 5.16 -2.84
CA SER A 357 -24.35 6.46 -3.51
C SER A 357 -24.10 6.33 -5.02
N ALA A 358 -25.06 5.80 -5.79
CA ALA A 358 -24.86 5.58 -7.23
C ALA A 358 -25.74 6.46 -8.11
N GLU A 359 -25.24 6.80 -9.31
CA GLU A 359 -25.99 7.48 -10.36
C GLU A 359 -26.09 6.58 -11.59
N LEU A 360 -27.30 6.09 -11.89
CA LEU A 360 -27.56 5.18 -13.00
C LEU A 360 -28.37 5.91 -14.07
N ALA A 361 -27.70 6.35 -15.14
CA ALA A 361 -28.35 6.93 -16.32
C ALA A 361 -28.50 5.85 -17.40
N VAL A 362 -29.71 5.33 -17.56
CA VAL A 362 -29.95 4.11 -18.34
C VAL A 362 -30.64 4.43 -19.66
N GLY A 363 -30.08 3.92 -20.76
CA GLY A 363 -30.69 3.94 -22.09
C GLY A 363 -31.36 2.62 -22.47
N GLY A 364 -31.12 1.55 -21.71
CA GLY A 364 -31.69 0.21 -21.88
C GLY A 364 -33.08 0.03 -21.23
N PRO A 365 -33.72 -1.14 -21.43
CA PRO A 365 -35.08 -1.40 -20.98
C PRO A 365 -35.23 -1.61 -19.46
N VAL A 366 -34.15 -2.01 -18.79
CA VAL A 366 -34.12 -2.27 -17.34
C VAL A 366 -32.88 -1.63 -16.74
N ALA A 367 -33.00 -0.84 -15.67
CA ALA A 367 -31.83 -0.27 -15.00
C ALA A 367 -31.18 -1.25 -14.01
N VAL A 368 -31.97 -1.86 -13.12
CA VAL A 368 -31.51 -2.87 -12.17
C VAL A 368 -32.34 -4.15 -12.33
N GLU A 369 -31.69 -5.29 -12.56
CA GLU A 369 -32.32 -6.59 -12.80
C GLU A 369 -31.81 -7.64 -11.81
N LEU A 370 -32.70 -8.22 -10.99
CA LEU A 370 -32.36 -9.31 -10.06
C LEU A 370 -33.22 -10.54 -10.34
N GLU A 371 -32.57 -11.69 -10.51
CA GLU A 371 -33.20 -12.95 -10.85
C GLU A 371 -32.60 -14.11 -10.03
N ASP A 372 -33.24 -15.28 -10.10
CA ASP A 372 -32.76 -16.55 -9.54
C ASP A 372 -32.33 -16.48 -8.06
N SER A 373 -33.18 -15.90 -7.21
CA SER A 373 -32.94 -15.72 -5.76
C SER A 373 -31.72 -14.86 -5.42
N ALA A 374 -31.28 -14.00 -6.35
CA ALA A 374 -30.24 -13.00 -6.08
C ALA A 374 -30.71 -11.99 -5.02
N SER A 375 -29.73 -11.38 -4.33
CA SER A 375 -29.98 -10.37 -3.30
C SER A 375 -29.29 -9.05 -3.62
N ALA A 376 -29.94 -7.92 -3.34
CA ALA A 376 -29.31 -6.61 -3.43
C ALA A 376 -29.65 -5.67 -2.27
N THR A 377 -28.69 -4.84 -1.88
CA THR A 377 -28.87 -3.70 -0.98
C THR A 377 -28.42 -2.44 -1.70
N LEU A 378 -29.35 -1.52 -1.94
CA LEU A 378 -29.13 -0.28 -2.67
C LEU A 378 -29.44 0.90 -1.75
N SER A 379 -28.44 1.74 -1.49
CA SER A 379 -28.58 2.92 -0.62
C SER A 379 -28.13 4.18 -1.33
N ALA A 380 -28.93 5.25 -1.24
CA ALA A 380 -28.68 6.50 -1.94
C ALA A 380 -28.45 6.33 -3.46
N VAL A 381 -29.22 5.45 -4.11
CA VAL A 381 -29.12 5.20 -5.56
C VAL A 381 -30.11 6.07 -6.32
N ARG A 382 -29.63 6.78 -7.35
CA ARG A 382 -30.46 7.58 -8.26
C ARG A 382 -30.52 6.92 -9.62
N VAL A 383 -31.70 6.50 -10.04
CA VAL A 383 -31.98 5.95 -11.35
C VAL A 383 -32.73 6.97 -12.19
N ARG A 384 -32.19 7.26 -13.38
CA ARG A 384 -32.83 8.11 -14.39
C ARG A 384 -32.99 7.32 -15.67
N SER A 385 -34.23 7.14 -16.12
CA SER A 385 -34.56 6.53 -17.41
C SER A 385 -35.60 7.37 -18.15
N GLY A 386 -35.65 7.24 -19.48
CA GLY A 386 -36.67 7.88 -20.32
C GLY A 386 -37.87 6.98 -20.62
N GLY A 387 -38.12 5.96 -19.79
CA GLY A 387 -39.10 4.90 -19.98
C GLY A 387 -38.60 3.54 -19.48
N GLY A 388 -39.42 2.50 -19.55
CA GLY A 388 -39.04 1.14 -19.14
C GLY A 388 -39.03 0.89 -17.62
N THR A 389 -38.19 -0.05 -17.18
CA THR A 389 -38.18 -0.56 -15.80
C THR A 389 -36.94 -0.08 -15.04
N GLY A 390 -37.12 0.61 -13.92
CA GLY A 390 -36.02 1.06 -13.06
C GLY A 390 -35.45 -0.07 -12.22
N LEU A 391 -36.33 -0.90 -11.67
CA LEU A 391 -35.97 -2.08 -10.89
C LEU A 391 -36.90 -3.23 -11.26
N ALA A 392 -36.32 -4.36 -11.67
CA ALA A 392 -37.01 -5.60 -11.99
C ALA A 392 -36.53 -6.71 -11.06
N LEU A 393 -37.45 -7.30 -10.29
CA LEU A 393 -37.18 -8.46 -9.44
C LEU A 393 -38.01 -9.65 -9.91
N ALA A 394 -37.39 -10.82 -10.04
CA ALA A 394 -38.08 -12.06 -10.42
C ALA A 394 -37.44 -13.29 -9.76
N SER A 395 -38.10 -14.44 -9.89
CA SER A 395 -37.58 -15.76 -9.50
C SER A 395 -37.04 -15.82 -8.06
N GLY A 396 -37.80 -15.29 -7.10
CA GLY A 396 -37.44 -15.30 -5.68
C GLY A 396 -36.37 -14.27 -5.27
N ALA A 397 -35.99 -13.34 -6.15
CA ALA A 397 -35.00 -12.31 -5.85
C ALA A 397 -35.44 -11.37 -4.73
N ARG A 398 -34.47 -10.81 -3.99
CA ARG A 398 -34.71 -9.92 -2.85
C ARG A 398 -33.93 -8.61 -2.99
N ALA A 399 -34.59 -7.49 -2.73
CA ALA A 399 -33.92 -6.19 -2.72
C ALA A 399 -34.31 -5.35 -1.51
N GLU A 400 -33.33 -4.63 -0.97
CA GLU A 400 -33.51 -3.58 0.03
C GLU A 400 -33.09 -2.24 -0.56
N LEU A 401 -33.99 -1.26 -0.51
CA LEU A 401 -33.76 0.11 -0.96
C LEU A 401 -33.84 1.07 0.23
N ASP A 402 -32.87 1.97 0.33
CA ASP A 402 -32.82 3.01 1.36
C ASP A 402 -32.40 4.35 0.76
N GLY A 403 -33.15 5.42 1.03
CA GLY A 403 -32.84 6.77 0.54
C GLY A 403 -32.64 6.90 -0.97
N SER A 404 -33.32 6.08 -1.79
CA SER A 404 -33.07 5.96 -3.23
C SER A 404 -34.16 6.64 -4.06
N ALA A 405 -33.83 7.09 -5.27
CA ALA A 405 -34.74 7.81 -6.15
C ALA A 405 -34.79 7.18 -7.55
N PHE A 406 -35.98 6.83 -8.01
CA PHE A 406 -36.25 6.25 -9.32
C PHE A 406 -37.12 7.23 -10.11
N SER A 407 -36.64 7.67 -11.27
CA SER A 407 -37.29 8.72 -12.06
C SER A 407 -37.43 8.31 -13.53
N GLY A 408 -38.62 8.52 -14.09
CA GLY A 408 -38.90 8.18 -15.49
C GLY A 408 -39.05 6.70 -15.78
N CYS A 409 -39.27 5.86 -14.75
CA CYS A 409 -39.28 4.41 -14.88
C CYS A 409 -40.24 3.72 -13.90
N THR A 410 -40.69 2.52 -14.26
CA THR A 410 -41.54 1.67 -13.40
C THR A 410 -40.69 0.74 -12.54
N THR A 411 -41.11 0.44 -11.31
CA THR A 411 -40.52 -0.64 -10.50
C THR A 411 -41.44 -1.87 -10.54
N VAL A 412 -40.88 -3.04 -10.85
CA VAL A 412 -41.61 -4.30 -10.99
C VAL A 412 -41.08 -5.36 -10.02
N VAL A 413 -41.96 -5.87 -9.16
CA VAL A 413 -41.70 -6.98 -8.25
C VAL A 413 -42.52 -8.19 -8.71
N GLY A 414 -41.86 -9.14 -9.34
CA GLY A 414 -42.44 -10.30 -9.99
C GLY A 414 -42.40 -11.57 -9.15
N ALA A 415 -42.26 -12.71 -9.84
CA ALA A 415 -42.50 -14.04 -9.30
C ALA A 415 -41.73 -14.33 -8.00
N GLU A 416 -42.48 -14.49 -6.90
CA GLU A 416 -41.98 -14.79 -5.55
C GLU A 416 -40.91 -13.82 -5.02
N ALA A 417 -40.74 -12.65 -5.65
CA ALA A 417 -39.72 -11.68 -5.29
C ALA A 417 -40.14 -10.81 -4.10
N GLU A 418 -39.17 -10.33 -3.34
CA GLU A 418 -39.39 -9.48 -2.16
C GLU A 418 -38.64 -8.16 -2.28
N LEU A 419 -39.35 -7.06 -2.07
CA LEU A 419 -38.78 -5.72 -2.06
C LEU A 419 -39.10 -5.01 -0.75
N THR A 420 -38.06 -4.59 -0.04
CA THR A 420 -38.17 -3.68 1.10
C THR A 420 -37.67 -2.30 0.70
N VAL A 421 -38.47 -1.26 0.93
CA VAL A 421 -38.14 0.11 0.55
C VAL A 421 -38.31 1.04 1.75
N ARG A 422 -37.31 1.90 2.00
CA ARG A 422 -37.33 2.91 3.05
C ARG A 422 -36.95 4.27 2.47
N GLU A 423 -37.67 5.31 2.87
CA GLU A 423 -37.33 6.72 2.60
C GLU A 423 -36.97 7.02 1.14
N SER A 424 -37.64 6.34 0.20
CA SER A 424 -37.29 6.38 -1.23
C SER A 424 -38.40 7.01 -2.07
N GLU A 425 -38.03 7.49 -3.25
CA GLU A 425 -38.91 8.24 -4.15
C GLU A 425 -39.03 7.56 -5.52
N PHE A 426 -40.25 7.47 -6.05
CA PHE A 426 -40.57 6.96 -7.38
C PHE A 426 -41.37 8.03 -8.13
N THR A 427 -40.80 8.59 -9.20
CA THR A 427 -41.36 9.75 -9.91
C THR A 427 -41.51 9.49 -11.41
N GLY A 428 -42.63 9.95 -11.99
CA GLY A 428 -42.73 10.22 -13.43
C GLY A 428 -42.68 8.99 -14.35
N SER A 429 -43.33 7.87 -14.02
CA SER A 429 -43.28 6.66 -14.86
C SER A 429 -44.30 6.68 -16.02
N ASP A 430 -43.96 6.01 -17.12
CA ASP A 430 -44.87 5.85 -18.28
C ASP A 430 -46.00 4.83 -18.05
N SER A 431 -45.96 4.09 -16.94
CA SER A 431 -46.95 3.08 -16.56
C SER A 431 -47.33 3.23 -15.09
N ASP A 432 -47.28 2.17 -14.29
CA ASP A 432 -47.48 2.25 -12.84
C ASP A 432 -46.18 2.75 -12.15
N GLY A 433 -46.26 3.33 -10.96
CA GLY A 433 -45.07 3.68 -10.16
C GLY A 433 -44.38 2.42 -9.63
N LEU A 434 -45.11 1.68 -8.79
CA LEU A 434 -44.72 0.38 -8.24
C LEU A 434 -45.73 -0.69 -8.69
N ARG A 435 -45.26 -1.76 -9.36
CA ARG A 435 -46.08 -2.89 -9.78
C ARG A 435 -45.65 -4.18 -9.09
N VAL A 436 -46.57 -4.86 -8.43
CA VAL A 436 -46.35 -6.16 -7.77
C VAL A 436 -47.17 -7.23 -8.48
N THR A 437 -46.53 -8.32 -8.89
CA THR A 437 -47.17 -9.38 -9.68
C THR A 437 -46.61 -10.77 -9.36
N GLY A 438 -47.33 -11.82 -9.74
CA GLY A 438 -46.83 -13.20 -9.78
C GLY A 438 -46.44 -13.81 -8.44
N GLY A 439 -46.97 -13.36 -7.30
CA GLY A 439 -46.50 -13.84 -5.99
C GLY A 439 -45.57 -12.87 -5.27
N GLY A 440 -45.24 -11.74 -5.89
CA GLY A 440 -44.32 -10.74 -5.36
C GLY A 440 -44.83 -10.06 -4.09
N ALA A 441 -43.89 -9.46 -3.37
CA ALA A 441 -44.10 -8.83 -2.08
C ALA A 441 -43.38 -7.50 -1.97
N VAL A 442 -44.09 -6.47 -1.51
CA VAL A 442 -43.50 -5.16 -1.23
C VAL A 442 -43.78 -4.74 0.20
N THR A 443 -42.76 -4.27 0.90
CA THR A 443 -42.88 -3.51 2.16
C THR A 443 -42.25 -2.15 1.95
N ALA A 444 -43.04 -1.07 1.98
CA ALA A 444 -42.58 0.30 1.79
C ALA A 444 -42.87 1.14 3.04
N VAL A 445 -41.84 1.86 3.50
CA VAL A 445 -41.93 2.74 4.69
C VAL A 445 -41.40 4.13 4.33
N GLY A 446 -42.16 5.19 4.58
CA GLY A 446 -41.67 6.56 4.36
C GLY A 446 -41.45 6.92 2.88
N CYS A 447 -42.08 6.21 1.94
CA CYS A 447 -41.81 6.34 0.52
C CYS A 447 -42.75 7.35 -0.17
N ARG A 448 -42.27 7.96 -1.26
CA ARG A 448 -43.04 8.88 -2.11
C ARG A 448 -43.23 8.29 -3.50
N VAL A 449 -44.46 8.26 -4.00
CA VAL A 449 -44.79 7.78 -5.35
C VAL A 449 -45.67 8.80 -6.07
N ASN A 450 -45.16 9.40 -7.15
CA ASN A 450 -45.92 10.41 -7.88
C ASN A 450 -45.66 10.44 -9.39
N GLY A 451 -46.54 11.12 -10.12
CA GLY A 451 -46.37 11.40 -11.55
C GLY A 451 -46.40 10.17 -12.46
N ALA A 452 -46.86 9.01 -11.98
CA ALA A 452 -47.06 7.83 -12.83
C ALA A 452 -48.25 8.04 -13.78
N ARG A 453 -48.13 7.68 -15.06
CA ARG A 453 -49.26 7.76 -16.02
C ARG A 453 -50.39 6.77 -15.71
N GLY A 454 -50.04 5.63 -15.12
CA GLY A 454 -50.95 4.60 -14.63
C GLY A 454 -51.22 4.77 -13.13
N HIS A 455 -51.19 3.69 -12.38
CA HIS A 455 -51.44 3.70 -10.94
C HIS A 455 -50.19 4.06 -10.13
N GLY A 456 -50.35 4.67 -8.96
CA GLY A 456 -49.21 4.87 -8.05
C GLY A 456 -48.61 3.53 -7.62
N VAL A 457 -49.40 2.70 -6.96
CA VAL A 457 -49.06 1.33 -6.58
C VAL A 457 -50.11 0.36 -7.15
N HIS A 458 -49.67 -0.65 -7.89
CA HIS A 458 -50.52 -1.66 -8.52
C HIS A 458 -50.17 -3.06 -8.03
N VAL A 459 -51.02 -3.63 -7.18
CA VAL A 459 -50.89 -4.99 -6.66
C VAL A 459 -51.78 -5.93 -7.46
N GLN A 460 -51.17 -6.87 -8.19
CA GLN A 460 -51.86 -7.85 -9.05
C GLN A 460 -52.12 -9.16 -8.32
N ALA A 461 -52.76 -10.11 -9.01
CA ALA A 461 -53.21 -11.37 -8.42
C ALA A 461 -52.07 -12.11 -7.71
N SER A 462 -52.42 -12.74 -6.58
CA SER A 462 -51.51 -13.52 -5.74
C SER A 462 -50.34 -12.73 -5.14
N SER A 463 -50.39 -11.40 -5.12
CA SER A 463 -49.29 -10.55 -4.64
C SER A 463 -49.66 -9.81 -3.36
N ARG A 464 -48.66 -9.51 -2.50
CA ARG A 464 -48.84 -8.86 -1.19
C ARG A 464 -48.14 -7.49 -1.14
N ALA A 465 -48.71 -6.56 -0.37
CA ALA A 465 -48.10 -5.25 -0.17
C ALA A 465 -48.39 -4.67 1.22
N GLU A 466 -47.39 -4.03 1.82
CA GLU A 466 -47.51 -3.28 3.07
C GLU A 466 -46.91 -1.88 2.87
N LEU A 467 -47.73 -0.85 3.01
CA LEU A 467 -47.35 0.56 2.88
C LEU A 467 -47.55 1.25 4.24
N THR A 468 -46.49 1.82 4.79
CA THR A 468 -46.52 2.57 6.06
C THR A 468 -45.92 3.96 5.87
N ASN A 469 -46.58 5.02 6.36
CA ASN A 469 -46.05 6.39 6.27
C ASN A 469 -45.68 6.82 4.83
N CYS A 470 -46.39 6.33 3.82
CA CYS A 470 -46.08 6.61 2.41
C CYS A 470 -46.98 7.72 1.85
N ALA A 471 -46.47 8.51 0.91
CA ALA A 471 -47.25 9.52 0.18
C ALA A 471 -47.38 9.12 -1.30
N VAL A 472 -48.62 8.94 -1.78
CA VAL A 472 -48.94 8.51 -3.15
C VAL A 472 -49.86 9.53 -3.79
N PHE A 473 -49.35 10.36 -4.70
CA PHE A 473 -50.08 11.53 -5.20
C PHE A 473 -49.76 11.89 -6.66
N ASP A 474 -50.60 12.70 -7.30
CA ASP A 474 -50.41 13.18 -8.68
C ASP A 474 -50.19 12.06 -9.73
N ASN A 475 -50.83 10.89 -9.56
CA ASN A 475 -50.76 9.79 -10.55
C ASN A 475 -52.01 9.79 -11.46
N GLY A 476 -51.88 9.32 -12.70
CA GLY A 476 -52.94 9.36 -13.72
C GLY A 476 -54.10 8.39 -13.50
N GLY A 477 -53.87 7.28 -12.78
CA GLY A 477 -54.87 6.29 -12.38
C GLY A 477 -55.17 6.32 -10.89
N ASP A 478 -55.63 5.19 -10.34
CA ASP A 478 -55.79 5.01 -8.89
C ASP A 478 -54.47 5.21 -8.11
N GLY A 479 -54.56 5.71 -6.88
CA GLY A 479 -53.40 5.83 -5.99
C GLY A 479 -52.81 4.46 -5.66
N VAL A 480 -53.60 3.60 -5.01
CA VAL A 480 -53.28 2.20 -4.72
C VAL A 480 -54.36 1.29 -5.31
N ARG A 481 -54.02 0.46 -6.30
CA ARG A 481 -54.93 -0.50 -6.93
C ARG A 481 -54.64 -1.92 -6.46
N CYS A 482 -55.64 -2.55 -5.86
CA CYS A 482 -55.56 -3.90 -5.31
C CYS A 482 -56.42 -4.88 -6.11
N ASN A 483 -55.78 -5.69 -6.95
CA ASN A 483 -56.38 -6.81 -7.68
C ASN A 483 -55.80 -8.15 -7.20
N THR A 484 -55.91 -8.42 -5.90
CA THR A 484 -55.34 -9.59 -5.26
C THR A 484 -56.28 -10.14 -4.18
N ASP A 485 -56.16 -11.43 -3.91
CA ASP A 485 -56.85 -12.11 -2.81
C ASP A 485 -55.94 -12.24 -1.56
N GLU A 486 -54.66 -11.87 -1.71
CA GLU A 486 -53.64 -11.83 -0.64
C GLU A 486 -53.72 -10.54 0.21
N PRO A 487 -53.09 -10.52 1.39
CA PRO A 487 -53.12 -9.35 2.27
C PRO A 487 -52.47 -8.11 1.65
N VAL A 488 -53.18 -6.98 1.71
CA VAL A 488 -52.65 -5.65 1.41
C VAL A 488 -52.93 -4.70 2.58
N ARG A 489 -51.88 -4.11 3.15
CA ARG A 489 -51.99 -3.18 4.28
C ARG A 489 -51.55 -1.79 3.84
N VAL A 490 -52.40 -0.80 4.05
CA VAL A 490 -52.08 0.61 3.84
C VAL A 490 -52.37 1.35 5.13
N HIS A 491 -51.31 1.84 5.77
CA HIS A 491 -51.37 2.37 7.13
C HIS A 491 -50.60 3.69 7.24
N ASP A 492 -51.20 4.72 7.85
CA ASP A 492 -50.59 6.06 7.99
C ASP A 492 -50.11 6.68 6.67
N CYS A 493 -50.83 6.47 5.57
CA CYS A 493 -50.43 6.95 4.24
C CYS A 493 -51.22 8.18 3.81
N GLU A 494 -50.60 9.05 3.01
CA GLU A 494 -51.25 10.18 2.34
C GLU A 494 -51.51 9.78 0.87
N VAL A 495 -52.77 9.69 0.45
CA VAL A 495 -53.12 9.29 -0.92
C VAL A 495 -54.13 10.27 -1.52
N ARG A 496 -53.63 11.27 -2.24
CA ARG A 496 -54.43 12.41 -2.76
C ARG A 496 -54.11 12.75 -4.21
N ASP A 497 -54.98 13.54 -4.84
CA ASP A 497 -54.72 14.13 -6.17
C ASP A 497 -54.35 13.13 -7.28
N ASN A 498 -54.84 11.89 -7.16
CA ASN A 498 -54.69 10.86 -8.20
C ASN A 498 -55.92 10.90 -9.14
N GLY A 499 -55.75 10.56 -10.42
CA GLY A 499 -56.82 10.59 -11.43
C GLY A 499 -57.93 9.56 -11.23
N GLY A 500 -57.66 8.51 -10.43
CA GLY A 500 -58.62 7.49 -10.01
C GLY A 500 -59.02 7.60 -8.53
N VAL A 501 -59.35 6.45 -7.93
CA VAL A 501 -59.71 6.37 -6.51
C VAL A 501 -58.43 6.29 -5.66
N PRO A 502 -58.39 6.87 -4.44
CA PRO A 502 -57.21 6.77 -3.57
C PRO A 502 -56.79 5.31 -3.30
N VAL A 503 -57.71 4.45 -2.87
CA VAL A 503 -57.48 3.00 -2.74
C VAL A 503 -58.61 2.25 -3.45
N HIS A 504 -58.29 1.53 -4.52
CA HIS A 504 -59.27 0.82 -5.35
C HIS A 504 -59.14 -0.70 -5.17
N GLN A 505 -60.10 -1.27 -4.45
CA GLN A 505 -60.21 -2.71 -4.22
C GLN A 505 -61.12 -3.36 -5.27
N LEU A 506 -60.57 -4.26 -6.10
CA LEU A 506 -61.31 -4.95 -7.17
C LEU A 506 -61.72 -6.38 -6.81
N LYS A 507 -61.09 -6.97 -5.80
CA LYS A 507 -61.37 -8.32 -5.30
C LYS A 507 -61.62 -8.29 -3.81
N SER A 508 -62.41 -9.23 -3.29
CA SER A 508 -62.83 -9.33 -1.88
C SER A 508 -61.71 -9.78 -0.91
N GLY A 509 -60.44 -9.56 -1.26
CA GLY A 509 -59.28 -9.91 -0.44
C GLY A 509 -59.17 -9.11 0.86
N GLN A 510 -58.24 -9.53 1.73
CA GLN A 510 -57.95 -8.89 3.01
C GLN A 510 -57.17 -7.57 2.83
N VAL A 511 -57.86 -6.52 2.40
CA VAL A 511 -57.29 -5.16 2.32
C VAL A 511 -57.61 -4.42 3.63
N SER A 512 -56.60 -4.05 4.41
CA SER A 512 -56.75 -3.22 5.61
C SER A 512 -56.23 -1.81 5.33
N VAL A 513 -57.11 -0.82 5.41
CA VAL A 513 -56.79 0.60 5.22
C VAL A 513 -57.03 1.31 6.54
N GLU A 514 -55.96 1.80 7.17
CA GLU A 514 -56.01 2.44 8.49
C GLU A 514 -55.28 3.78 8.44
N ARG A 515 -55.91 4.84 8.97
CA ARG A 515 -55.29 6.18 9.07
C ARG A 515 -54.73 6.71 7.73
N VAL A 516 -55.48 6.54 6.64
CA VAL A 516 -55.12 7.08 5.32
C VAL A 516 -55.77 8.45 5.10
N ASP A 517 -54.95 9.47 4.89
CA ASP A 517 -55.43 10.80 4.52
C ASP A 517 -55.67 10.86 3.01
N THR A 518 -56.90 11.15 2.61
CA THR A 518 -57.32 11.21 1.20
C THR A 518 -57.57 12.65 0.73
N GLY A 519 -57.19 13.65 1.52
CA GLY A 519 -57.34 15.06 1.16
C GLY A 519 -58.77 15.61 1.32
N GLY A 520 -59.64 14.93 2.08
CA GLY A 520 -60.98 15.40 2.42
C GLY A 520 -61.08 15.82 3.88
N ALA A 521 -61.47 17.07 4.15
CA ALA A 521 -61.68 17.59 5.51
C ALA A 521 -62.72 16.76 6.32
N PRO A 522 -62.61 16.69 7.66
CA PRO A 522 -63.37 15.76 8.48
C PRO A 522 -64.80 16.27 8.72
N SER A 523 -65.83 15.48 8.36
CA SER A 523 -67.11 15.46 9.08
C SER A 523 -68.01 14.33 8.62
N GLY A 524 -68.25 13.39 9.53
CA GLY A 524 -69.54 12.73 9.63
C GLY A 524 -70.34 13.37 10.76
N ARG A 525 -71.37 14.17 10.44
CA ARG A 525 -72.69 14.18 11.10
C ARG A 525 -73.64 15.22 10.47
N THR A 526 -74.89 14.81 10.42
CA THR A 526 -76.09 15.40 9.83
C THR A 526 -76.57 16.70 10.51
N VAL A 527 -77.38 17.47 9.76
CA VAL A 527 -78.41 18.47 10.15
C VAL A 527 -78.13 19.96 9.80
N THR A 528 -78.80 20.38 8.71
CA THR A 528 -79.51 21.65 8.38
C THR A 528 -78.88 23.05 8.50
N SER A 529 -78.99 23.75 7.35
CA SER A 529 -79.42 25.14 7.11
C SER A 529 -78.53 26.35 7.47
N ALA A 530 -78.21 27.08 6.39
CA ALA A 530 -78.31 28.52 6.16
C ALA A 530 -77.24 29.50 6.69
N ASP A 531 -76.74 30.26 5.70
CA ASP A 531 -76.39 31.69 5.70
C ASP A 531 -74.95 32.20 5.81
N ALA A 532 -74.68 33.12 4.86
CA ALA A 532 -73.73 34.24 4.78
C ALA A 532 -72.23 33.94 4.58
N LEU A 533 -71.62 34.25 3.41
CA LEU A 533 -71.24 35.55 2.81
C LEU A 533 -70.03 36.27 3.46
N GLY A 534 -68.99 36.52 2.64
CA GLY A 534 -67.87 37.46 2.83
C GLY A 534 -66.50 36.74 2.85
N GLY A 535 -65.62 36.81 1.84
CA GLY A 535 -64.81 37.98 1.42
C GLY A 535 -63.64 38.17 2.40
N ALA A 536 -62.36 38.34 2.08
CA ALA A 536 -61.58 38.74 0.90
C ALA A 536 -60.11 38.29 1.15
N SER A 537 -59.42 37.63 0.22
CA SER A 537 -58.33 38.15 -0.63
C SER A 537 -57.34 39.16 -0.02
N GLY A 538 -56.05 38.78 -0.01
CA GLY A 538 -54.93 39.66 -0.37
C GLY A 538 -53.85 39.88 0.70
N GLN A 539 -52.64 39.34 0.51
CA GLN A 539 -51.51 40.11 -0.03
C GLN A 539 -50.24 39.27 -0.18
N GLU A 540 -49.75 39.23 -1.42
CA GLU A 540 -48.35 39.00 -1.78
C GLU A 540 -47.48 40.17 -1.30
N SER A 541 -46.22 39.90 -0.98
CA SER A 541 -45.11 40.87 -1.02
C SER A 541 -43.80 40.12 -1.16
N GLY A 542 -43.20 40.25 -2.34
CA GLY A 542 -41.93 39.67 -2.73
C GLY A 542 -40.68 40.34 -2.14
N PRO A 543 -39.50 39.99 -2.69
CA PRO A 543 -38.22 39.89 -1.98
C PRO A 543 -37.37 41.16 -2.04
N GLN A 544 -36.47 41.34 -1.07
CA GLN A 544 -35.34 42.26 -1.21
C GLN A 544 -34.04 41.64 -0.69
N SER A 545 -33.07 41.64 -1.60
CA SER A 545 -31.65 41.35 -1.42
C SER A 545 -30.94 42.40 -0.56
N GLN A 546 -29.95 41.98 0.22
CA GLN A 546 -28.77 42.78 0.51
C GLN A 546 -27.56 41.90 0.91
N GLY A 547 -26.57 41.87 0.01
CA GLY A 547 -25.13 41.95 0.34
C GLY A 547 -24.48 40.87 1.19
N ALA A 548 -24.26 39.68 0.63
CA ALA A 548 -23.20 38.78 1.11
C ALA A 548 -21.93 38.99 0.27
N ARG A 549 -20.85 39.33 0.96
CA ARG A 549 -19.48 39.50 0.47
C ARG A 549 -19.05 38.25 -0.32
N HIS A 550 -18.24 38.45 -1.37
CA HIS A 550 -17.61 37.37 -2.12
C HIS A 550 -16.97 36.33 -1.19
N THR A 551 -17.58 35.16 -1.05
CA THR A 551 -16.88 33.94 -0.63
C THR A 551 -16.25 33.37 -1.91
N GLY A 552 -15.02 33.80 -2.20
CA GLY A 552 -14.28 33.27 -3.34
C GLY A 552 -14.00 31.78 -3.14
N THR A 553 -14.42 30.93 -4.07
CA THR A 553 -13.88 29.57 -4.21
C THR A 553 -12.61 29.67 -5.05
N GLY A 554 -11.44 29.49 -4.43
CA GLY A 554 -10.15 29.44 -5.12
C GLY A 554 -8.95 29.32 -4.16
N PRO A 555 -7.76 28.92 -4.64
CA PRO A 555 -6.53 28.73 -3.86
C PRO A 555 -6.10 29.95 -3.03
N LEU A 556 -6.42 31.17 -3.46
CA LEU A 556 -6.17 32.38 -2.68
C LEU A 556 -7.05 32.46 -1.43
N ALA A 557 -8.32 32.05 -1.53
CA ALA A 557 -9.22 31.98 -0.38
C ALA A 557 -8.82 30.85 0.57
N GLU A 558 -8.31 29.72 0.04
CA GLU A 558 -7.73 28.65 0.85
C GLU A 558 -6.49 29.10 1.61
N LEU A 559 -5.62 29.92 0.99
CA LEU A 559 -4.47 30.54 1.66
C LEU A 559 -4.92 31.49 2.78
N GLU A 560 -5.94 32.33 2.54
CA GLU A 560 -6.51 33.22 3.55
C GLU A 560 -7.15 32.45 4.71
N ALA A 561 -7.75 31.28 4.43
CA ALA A 561 -8.40 30.42 5.42
C ALA A 561 -7.43 29.63 6.32
N LEU A 562 -6.14 29.53 5.99
CA LEU A 562 -5.15 28.88 6.88
C LEU A 562 -5.10 29.56 8.25
N VAL A 563 -4.97 28.79 9.32
CA VAL A 563 -4.88 29.34 10.68
C VAL A 563 -3.56 30.09 10.86
N GLY A 564 -3.62 31.32 11.35
CA GLY A 564 -2.42 32.11 11.65
C GLY A 564 -1.62 32.54 10.42
N LEU A 565 -0.28 32.59 10.57
CA LEU A 565 0.69 32.89 9.51
C LEU A 565 0.48 34.25 8.82
N GLU A 566 0.01 35.24 9.57
CA GLU A 566 -0.35 36.56 9.01
C GLU A 566 0.82 37.26 8.30
N SER A 567 2.06 37.11 8.81
CA SER A 567 3.27 37.60 8.13
C SER A 567 3.47 36.94 6.78
N VAL A 568 3.39 35.61 6.71
CA VAL A 568 3.54 34.80 5.49
C VAL A 568 2.45 35.15 4.48
N LYS A 569 1.18 35.26 4.93
CA LYS A 569 0.06 35.61 4.05
C LYS A 569 0.27 36.98 3.40
N ARG A 570 0.72 37.98 4.15
CA ARG A 570 1.03 39.32 3.59
C ARG A 570 2.17 39.25 2.59
N GLU A 571 3.20 38.46 2.87
CA GLU A 571 4.37 38.35 2.01
C GLU A 571 4.06 37.62 0.70
N VAL A 572 3.35 36.50 0.76
CA VAL A 572 2.86 35.75 -0.41
C VAL A 572 1.85 36.59 -1.21
N THR A 573 0.94 37.31 -0.55
CA THR A 573 0.00 38.22 -1.23
C THR A 573 0.75 39.37 -1.92
N GLY A 574 1.80 39.89 -1.30
CA GLY A 574 2.70 40.88 -1.89
C GLY A 574 3.39 40.36 -3.15
N LEU A 575 3.87 39.11 -3.14
CA LEU A 575 4.45 38.44 -4.31
C LEU A 575 3.43 38.26 -5.45
N ILE A 576 2.21 37.83 -5.11
CA ILE A 576 1.11 37.70 -6.08
C ILE A 576 0.79 39.05 -6.73
N ASN A 577 0.66 40.10 -5.93
CA ASN A 577 0.34 41.45 -6.43
C ASN A 577 1.44 41.99 -7.35
N LEU A 578 2.70 41.71 -7.02
CA LEU A 578 3.85 42.13 -7.81
C LEU A 578 3.93 41.38 -9.15
N ASN A 579 3.60 40.09 -9.18
CA ASN A 579 3.47 39.32 -10.42
C ASN A 579 2.27 39.79 -11.27
N LYS A 580 1.13 40.14 -10.65
CA LYS A 580 -0.02 40.74 -11.37
C LYS A 580 0.33 42.08 -12.01
N MET A 581 1.09 42.94 -11.31
CA MET A 581 1.56 44.21 -11.88
C MET A 581 2.55 44.01 -13.03
N THR A 582 3.37 42.96 -12.95
CA THR A 582 4.30 42.54 -14.02
C THR A 582 3.54 42.16 -15.30
N GLN A 583 2.52 41.31 -15.20
CA GLN A 583 1.67 40.96 -16.34
C GLN A 583 1.00 42.20 -16.97
N ARG A 584 0.42 43.09 -16.15
CA ARG A 584 -0.19 44.34 -16.66
C ARG A 584 0.82 45.24 -17.38
N ARG A 585 2.08 45.28 -16.94
CA ARG A 585 3.14 46.04 -17.63
C ARG A 585 3.53 45.40 -18.96
N GLN A 586 3.57 44.07 -19.04
CA GLN A 586 3.79 43.33 -20.29
C GLN A 586 2.66 43.54 -21.30
N GLU A 587 1.40 43.49 -20.85
CA GLU A 587 0.23 43.80 -21.68
C GLU A 587 0.28 45.23 -22.25
N MET A 588 0.90 46.16 -21.52
CA MET A 588 1.12 47.55 -21.94
C MET A 588 2.43 47.78 -22.71
N GLY A 589 3.21 46.72 -22.99
CA GLY A 589 4.48 46.80 -23.72
C GLY A 589 5.60 47.54 -22.99
N LEU A 590 5.51 47.70 -21.67
CA LEU A 590 6.52 48.39 -20.87
C LEU A 590 7.67 47.44 -20.50
N PRO A 591 8.94 47.92 -20.48
CA PRO A 591 10.08 47.09 -20.09
C PRO A 591 9.96 46.63 -18.64
N MET A 592 10.25 45.34 -18.46
CA MET A 592 10.16 44.64 -17.18
C MET A 592 11.53 44.58 -16.49
N PRO A 593 11.64 44.95 -15.20
CA PRO A 593 12.83 44.62 -14.43
C PRO A 593 13.01 43.09 -14.35
N PRO A 594 14.23 42.56 -14.51
CA PRO A 594 14.49 41.14 -14.28
C PRO A 594 14.30 40.85 -12.78
N MET A 595 13.41 39.92 -12.45
CA MET A 595 13.18 39.50 -11.06
C MET A 595 13.21 37.98 -10.98
N SER A 596 13.89 37.46 -9.96
CA SER A 596 13.84 36.04 -9.66
C SER A 596 12.50 35.68 -9.02
N ARG A 597 11.94 34.54 -9.43
CA ARG A 597 10.70 33.98 -8.88
C ARG A 597 10.95 32.97 -7.77
N HIS A 598 12.20 32.62 -7.51
CA HIS A 598 12.59 31.57 -6.56
C HIS A 598 12.59 32.11 -5.12
N LEU A 599 12.14 31.27 -4.18
CA LEU A 599 11.87 31.67 -2.78
C LEU A 599 12.61 30.77 -1.79
N VAL A 600 12.92 31.33 -0.62
CA VAL A 600 13.41 30.58 0.54
C VAL A 600 12.31 30.54 1.60
N PHE A 601 11.95 29.35 2.07
CA PHE A 601 10.99 29.16 3.16
C PHE A 601 11.76 28.78 4.44
N ALA A 602 11.92 29.74 5.35
CA ALA A 602 12.71 29.58 6.56
C ALA A 602 11.82 29.44 7.80
N GLY A 603 12.09 28.48 8.67
CA GLY A 603 11.50 28.44 10.02
C GLY A 603 11.39 27.04 10.62
N PRO A 604 10.80 26.90 11.82
CA PRO A 604 10.69 25.63 12.54
C PRO A 604 9.85 24.56 11.81
N PRO A 605 10.01 23.26 12.10
CA PRO A 605 9.27 22.19 11.45
C PRO A 605 7.77 22.26 11.81
N GLY A 606 6.91 21.83 10.89
CA GLY A 606 5.46 21.78 11.12
C GLY A 606 4.74 23.12 11.12
N THR A 607 5.38 24.21 10.65
CA THR A 607 4.75 25.53 10.47
C THR A 607 3.92 25.67 9.19
N GLY A 608 3.89 24.66 8.31
CA GLY A 608 3.04 24.66 7.11
C GLY A 608 3.73 25.08 5.80
N LYS A 609 5.06 25.09 5.76
CA LYS A 609 5.87 25.44 4.57
C LYS A 609 5.42 24.74 3.27
N THR A 610 5.34 23.41 3.28
CA THR A 610 4.91 22.63 2.10
C THR A 610 3.46 22.94 1.71
N THR A 611 2.57 23.15 2.68
CA THR A 611 1.16 23.51 2.42
C THR A 611 1.05 24.86 1.70
N VAL A 612 1.79 25.87 2.18
CA VAL A 612 1.81 27.20 1.55
C VAL A 612 2.45 27.15 0.16
N ALA A 613 3.51 26.35 -0.03
CA ALA A 613 4.14 26.19 -1.34
C ALA A 613 3.17 25.63 -2.39
N ARG A 614 2.36 24.64 -2.02
CA ARG A 614 1.33 24.04 -2.89
C ARG A 614 0.26 25.06 -3.29
N LEU A 615 -0.26 25.81 -2.33
CA LEU A 615 -1.24 26.87 -2.60
C LEU A 615 -0.67 27.98 -3.46
N TYR A 616 0.58 28.38 -3.21
CA TYR A 616 1.27 29.38 -4.03
C TYR A 616 1.39 28.95 -5.50
N GLY A 617 1.77 27.70 -5.76
CA GLY A 617 1.81 27.12 -7.11
C GLY A 617 0.46 27.16 -7.82
N ALA A 618 -0.60 26.75 -7.13
CA ALA A 618 -1.97 26.78 -7.64
C ALA A 618 -2.43 28.22 -7.97
N VAL A 619 -2.14 29.19 -7.09
CA VAL A 619 -2.45 30.61 -7.36
C VAL A 619 -1.71 31.12 -8.59
N LEU A 620 -0.42 30.78 -8.76
CA LEU A 620 0.34 31.23 -9.94
C LEU A 620 -0.18 30.63 -11.25
N ALA A 621 -0.69 29.39 -11.23
CA ALA A 621 -1.32 28.78 -12.39
C ALA A 621 -2.67 29.43 -12.74
N GLU A 622 -3.50 29.74 -11.75
CA GLU A 622 -4.76 30.48 -11.99
C GLU A 622 -4.52 31.87 -12.59
N LEU A 623 -3.39 32.50 -12.24
CA LEU A 623 -2.98 33.77 -12.80
C LEU A 623 -2.31 33.64 -14.18
N GLY A 624 -2.18 32.42 -14.71
CA GLY A 624 -1.54 32.16 -16.01
C GLY A 624 -0.03 32.44 -16.01
N ILE A 625 0.61 32.50 -14.84
CA ILE A 625 2.06 32.70 -14.70
C ILE A 625 2.80 31.36 -14.88
N LEU A 626 2.21 30.29 -14.33
CA LEU A 626 2.64 28.92 -14.50
C LEU A 626 1.59 28.16 -15.34
N SER A 627 2.01 27.13 -16.07
CA SER A 627 1.09 26.37 -16.93
C SER A 627 0.22 25.37 -16.16
N GLN A 628 0.67 24.87 -15.00
CA GLN A 628 -0.01 23.79 -14.27
C GLN A 628 -0.07 24.02 -12.74
N GLY A 629 0.95 24.63 -12.12
CA GLY A 629 0.95 24.98 -10.70
C GLY A 629 1.08 23.81 -9.72
N HIS A 630 1.38 22.60 -10.21
CA HIS A 630 1.66 21.42 -9.38
C HIS A 630 2.95 21.60 -8.59
N ILE A 631 3.12 20.82 -7.52
CA ILE A 631 4.31 20.83 -6.67
C ILE A 631 5.03 19.48 -6.77
N VAL A 632 6.34 19.53 -6.98
CA VAL A 632 7.26 18.39 -6.88
C VAL A 632 8.09 18.59 -5.61
N GLU A 633 7.82 17.78 -4.58
CA GLU A 633 8.52 17.82 -3.29
C GLU A 633 9.66 16.81 -3.29
N VAL A 634 10.86 17.25 -2.90
CA VAL A 634 12.09 16.44 -2.89
C VAL A 634 12.98 16.77 -1.70
N ALA A 635 13.81 15.81 -1.30
CA ALA A 635 14.86 15.98 -0.31
C ALA A 635 16.25 15.67 -0.93
N ARG A 636 17.32 15.79 -0.12
CA ARG A 636 18.70 15.48 -0.57
C ARG A 636 18.82 14.12 -1.24
N ALA A 637 18.17 13.08 -0.70
CA ALA A 637 18.25 11.73 -1.23
C ALA A 637 17.70 11.61 -2.67
N ASP A 638 16.79 12.51 -3.06
CA ASP A 638 16.18 12.53 -4.39
C ASP A 638 17.01 13.30 -5.40
N LEU A 639 17.82 14.26 -4.95
CA LEU A 639 18.67 15.08 -5.82
C LEU A 639 20.08 14.50 -5.99
N VAL A 640 20.62 13.86 -4.95
CA VAL A 640 22.00 13.37 -4.91
C VAL A 640 22.07 11.89 -5.28
N ALA A 641 22.94 11.55 -6.23
CA ALA A 641 23.22 10.15 -6.59
C ALA A 641 24.40 9.60 -5.78
N GLN A 642 24.50 8.27 -5.70
CA GLN A 642 25.63 7.59 -5.05
C GLN A 642 26.85 7.42 -5.98
N ILE A 643 26.76 7.93 -7.22
CA ILE A 643 27.73 7.72 -8.30
C ILE A 643 28.13 9.08 -8.89
N ILE A 644 29.42 9.26 -9.21
CA ILE A 644 29.98 10.46 -9.85
C ILE A 644 29.29 10.72 -11.19
N GLY A 645 28.81 11.95 -11.40
CA GLY A 645 28.08 12.38 -12.61
C GLY A 645 26.60 11.97 -12.63
N GLY A 646 26.16 11.12 -11.70
CA GLY A 646 24.75 10.74 -11.57
C GLY A 646 23.90 11.85 -10.94
N THR A 647 24.50 12.72 -10.12
CA THR A 647 23.79 13.77 -9.40
C THR A 647 23.22 14.83 -10.35
N ALA A 648 23.99 15.28 -11.33
CA ALA A 648 23.50 16.23 -12.33
C ALA A 648 22.29 15.67 -13.10
N ILE A 649 22.32 14.39 -13.45
CA ILE A 649 21.20 13.72 -14.15
C ILE A 649 19.97 13.68 -13.25
N LYS A 650 20.13 13.16 -12.02
CA LYS A 650 19.04 13.01 -11.07
C LYS A 650 18.37 14.35 -10.71
N THR A 651 19.19 15.38 -10.51
CA THR A 651 18.71 16.76 -10.28
C THR A 651 17.95 17.30 -11.49
N THR A 652 18.44 17.05 -12.71
CA THR A 652 17.76 17.49 -13.95
C THR A 652 16.42 16.81 -14.14
N GLU A 653 16.32 15.51 -13.88
CA GLU A 653 15.05 14.76 -13.99
C GLU A 653 14.00 15.29 -13.03
N VAL A 654 14.38 15.49 -11.76
CA VAL A 654 13.51 16.07 -10.75
C VAL A 654 13.06 17.48 -11.14
N PHE A 655 13.98 18.31 -11.64
CA PHE A 655 13.67 19.67 -12.08
C PHE A 655 12.70 19.68 -13.26
N ASN A 656 12.90 18.81 -14.25
CA ASN A 656 12.03 18.71 -15.42
C ASN A 656 10.59 18.30 -15.07
N LYS A 657 10.41 17.45 -14.05
CA LYS A 657 9.07 17.12 -13.51
C LYS A 657 8.35 18.34 -12.94
N ALA A 658 9.09 19.35 -12.48
CA ALA A 658 8.55 20.56 -11.88
C ALA A 658 8.28 21.70 -12.90
N LEU A 659 8.64 21.52 -14.18
CA LEU A 659 8.36 22.51 -15.22
C LEU A 659 6.86 22.78 -15.32
N GLY A 660 6.48 24.06 -15.37
CA GLY A 660 5.08 24.49 -15.30
C GLY A 660 4.51 24.56 -13.88
N GLY A 661 5.31 24.26 -12.85
CA GLY A 661 4.90 24.17 -11.46
C GLY A 661 5.94 24.70 -10.47
N VAL A 662 5.98 24.08 -9.29
CA VAL A 662 6.85 24.43 -8.16
C VAL A 662 7.76 23.25 -7.82
N LEU A 663 9.07 23.47 -7.82
CA LEU A 663 10.05 22.52 -7.25
C LEU A 663 10.29 22.90 -5.79
N PHE A 664 9.86 22.06 -4.85
CA PHE A 664 10.03 22.28 -3.42
C PHE A 664 11.12 21.35 -2.86
N ILE A 665 12.20 21.92 -2.35
CA ILE A 665 13.34 21.18 -1.79
C ILE A 665 13.33 21.32 -0.28
N ASP A 666 13.00 20.26 0.44
CA ASP A 666 12.97 20.24 1.90
C ASP A 666 14.37 19.98 2.50
N GLU A 667 14.65 20.63 3.63
CA GLU A 667 15.94 20.62 4.34
C GLU A 667 17.14 20.87 3.40
N ALA A 668 17.03 21.90 2.54
CA ALA A 668 17.95 22.14 1.42
C ALA A 668 19.42 22.38 1.84
N TYR A 669 19.66 22.93 3.03
CA TYR A 669 21.02 23.11 3.59
C TYR A 669 21.79 21.80 3.73
N THR A 670 21.12 20.65 3.74
CA THR A 670 21.78 19.35 3.75
C THR A 670 22.58 19.09 2.49
N LEU A 671 22.32 19.82 1.39
CA LEU A 671 23.10 19.74 0.15
C LEU A 671 24.53 20.27 0.32
N THR A 672 24.74 21.29 1.16
CA THR A 672 26.05 21.98 1.30
C THR A 672 26.79 21.67 2.61
N ASN A 673 26.15 21.01 3.59
CA ASN A 673 26.71 20.81 4.95
C ASN A 673 27.81 19.72 5.10
N GLN A 674 28.49 19.30 4.03
CA GLN A 674 29.64 18.38 4.10
C GLN A 674 30.98 19.10 4.00
N SER A 675 31.32 19.90 5.01
CA SER A 675 32.68 20.44 5.18
C SER A 675 33.35 19.79 6.39
N ARG A 676 34.02 18.64 6.18
CA ARG A 676 35.18 18.10 6.97
C ARG A 676 35.50 16.60 6.77
N GLY A 677 35.10 15.97 5.66
CA GLY A 677 35.53 14.62 5.30
C GLY A 677 36.00 14.54 3.86
N THR A 678 37.09 13.82 3.60
CA THR A 678 37.70 13.57 2.27
C THR A 678 36.84 12.60 1.44
N GLY A 679 35.57 12.94 1.19
CA GLY A 679 34.65 12.23 0.29
C GLY A 679 34.24 13.09 -0.91
N PRO A 680 33.66 12.52 -1.98
CA PRO A 680 33.32 13.27 -3.19
C PRO A 680 32.14 14.24 -2.97
N ASP A 681 32.24 15.45 -3.51
CA ASP A 681 31.36 16.59 -3.25
C ASP A 681 30.03 16.56 -4.05
N PHE A 682 29.27 15.46 -3.92
CA PHE A 682 28.05 15.24 -4.69
C PHE A 682 26.92 16.22 -4.34
N GLY A 683 26.89 16.77 -3.14
CA GLY A 683 25.86 17.74 -2.76
C GLY A 683 26.02 19.08 -3.49
N GLN A 684 27.26 19.52 -3.68
CA GLN A 684 27.59 20.74 -4.41
C GLN A 684 27.23 20.62 -5.90
N GLU A 685 27.47 19.45 -6.52
CA GLU A 685 27.12 19.15 -7.91
C GLU A 685 25.60 19.30 -8.17
N ALA A 686 24.76 18.90 -7.21
CA ALA A 686 23.31 19.08 -7.30
C ALA A 686 22.94 20.57 -7.30
N VAL A 687 23.56 21.37 -6.42
CA VAL A 687 23.31 22.81 -6.33
C VAL A 687 23.75 23.54 -7.59
N GLU A 688 24.91 23.20 -8.15
CA GLU A 688 25.40 23.78 -9.41
C GLU A 688 24.48 23.46 -10.59
N THR A 689 24.03 22.21 -10.69
CA THR A 689 23.08 21.78 -11.73
C THR A 689 21.74 22.52 -11.58
N LEU A 690 21.22 22.60 -10.36
CA LEU A 690 19.98 23.30 -10.05
C LEU A 690 20.04 24.79 -10.43
N MET A 691 21.13 25.49 -10.08
CA MET A 691 21.29 26.91 -10.42
C MET A 691 21.33 27.16 -11.93
N LYS A 692 21.94 26.25 -12.70
CA LYS A 692 21.96 26.32 -14.16
C LYS A 692 20.55 26.19 -14.73
N LEU A 693 19.80 25.17 -14.30
CA LEU A 693 18.44 24.93 -14.78
C LEU A 693 17.46 26.03 -14.37
N MET A 694 17.64 26.60 -13.17
CA MET A 694 16.88 27.76 -12.70
C MET A 694 17.06 28.98 -13.61
N GLU A 695 18.26 29.17 -14.19
CA GLU A 695 18.49 30.24 -15.14
C GLU A 695 17.84 29.94 -16.50
N ASP A 696 18.05 28.73 -17.00
CA ASP A 696 17.56 28.30 -18.32
C ASP A 696 16.02 28.29 -18.38
N HIS A 697 15.33 28.02 -17.26
CA HIS A 697 13.87 27.89 -17.17
C HIS A 697 13.20 28.89 -16.20
N ARG A 698 13.82 30.06 -16.00
CA ARG A 698 13.38 31.09 -15.03
C ARG A 698 11.91 31.53 -15.10
N ASP A 699 11.28 31.42 -16.26
CA ASP A 699 9.90 31.87 -16.50
C ASP A 699 8.88 30.72 -16.46
N GLU A 700 9.35 29.46 -16.38
CA GLU A 700 8.53 28.25 -16.48
C GLU A 700 8.39 27.49 -15.15
N VAL A 701 9.26 27.74 -14.16
CA VAL A 701 9.25 27.03 -12.88
C VAL A 701 9.58 27.95 -11.70
N VAL A 702 9.01 27.63 -10.55
CA VAL A 702 9.36 28.25 -9.27
C VAL A 702 10.06 27.24 -8.37
N VAL A 703 11.35 27.44 -8.12
CA VAL A 703 12.09 26.70 -7.08
C VAL A 703 11.89 27.34 -5.70
N ILE A 704 11.48 26.54 -4.72
CA ILE A 704 11.37 26.90 -3.30
C ILE A 704 12.29 26.00 -2.50
N VAL A 705 13.23 26.59 -1.76
CA VAL A 705 14.11 25.86 -0.84
C VAL A 705 13.65 26.08 0.60
N ALA A 706 13.54 25.01 1.37
CA ALA A 706 13.03 25.07 2.74
C ALA A 706 14.04 24.52 3.78
N GLY A 707 13.97 25.06 4.99
CA GLY A 707 14.79 24.60 6.12
C GLY A 707 14.70 25.51 7.35
N TYR A 708 15.55 25.25 8.34
CA TYR A 708 15.66 26.09 9.53
C TYR A 708 16.35 27.42 9.22
N SER A 709 15.89 28.52 9.81
CA SER A 709 16.35 29.88 9.45
C SER A 709 17.88 30.04 9.48
N ALA A 710 18.53 29.68 10.60
CA ALA A 710 19.99 29.81 10.72
C ALA A 710 20.79 28.95 9.73
N GLN A 711 20.25 27.82 9.29
CA GLN A 711 20.90 26.92 8.32
C GLN A 711 20.65 27.38 6.89
N MET A 712 19.49 27.98 6.62
CA MET A 712 19.21 28.59 5.31
C MET A 712 20.08 29.81 5.05
N ASP A 713 20.37 30.62 6.07
CA ASP A 713 21.34 31.72 5.94
C ASP A 713 22.74 31.20 5.57
N GLN A 714 23.19 30.10 6.19
CA GLN A 714 24.45 29.45 5.86
C GLN A 714 24.44 28.84 4.44
N PHE A 715 23.33 28.22 4.05
CA PHE A 715 23.12 27.65 2.71
C PHE A 715 23.21 28.75 1.64
N LEU A 716 22.54 29.88 1.82
CA LEU A 716 22.60 31.01 0.89
C LEU A 716 23.98 31.68 0.85
N ALA A 717 24.68 31.74 1.99
CA ALA A 717 26.04 32.28 2.07
C ALA A 717 27.11 31.36 1.43
N SER A 718 26.80 30.08 1.21
CA SER A 718 27.74 29.10 0.64
C SER A 718 28.10 29.38 -0.82
N ASN A 719 27.22 30.06 -1.57
CA ASN A 719 27.46 30.40 -2.97
C ASN A 719 26.79 31.74 -3.35
N PRO A 720 27.55 32.74 -3.85
CA PRO A 720 27.00 34.02 -4.31
C PRO A 720 25.88 33.89 -5.36
N GLY A 721 25.93 32.85 -6.20
CA GLY A 721 24.91 32.56 -7.20
C GLY A 721 23.54 32.25 -6.59
N MET A 722 23.51 31.64 -5.41
CA MET A 722 22.29 31.32 -4.68
C MET A 722 21.65 32.57 -4.08
N ALA A 723 22.42 33.44 -3.43
CA ALA A 723 21.90 34.69 -2.87
C ALA A 723 21.29 35.61 -3.94
N SER A 724 21.83 35.57 -5.17
CA SER A 724 21.28 36.34 -6.30
C SER A 724 19.97 35.77 -6.86
N ARG A 725 19.82 34.44 -6.87
CA ARG A 725 18.65 33.74 -7.42
C ARG A 725 17.55 33.54 -6.40
N PHE A 726 17.84 33.42 -5.12
CA PHE A 726 16.86 33.35 -4.04
C PHE A 726 16.73 34.72 -3.37
N ALA A 727 16.13 35.66 -4.08
CA ALA A 727 16.11 37.07 -3.68
C ALA A 727 15.20 37.38 -2.49
N ARG A 728 14.33 36.45 -2.06
CA ARG A 728 13.37 36.65 -0.97
C ARG A 728 13.24 35.42 -0.08
N THR A 729 13.18 35.69 1.21
CA THR A 729 12.99 34.70 2.26
C THR A 729 11.68 34.97 2.96
N VAL A 730 10.81 33.95 2.99
CA VAL A 730 9.55 33.96 3.71
C VAL A 730 9.78 33.27 5.06
N GLU A 731 9.63 34.02 6.14
CA GLU A 731 9.81 33.50 7.50
C GLU A 731 8.50 32.93 8.07
N PHE A 732 8.58 31.68 8.50
CA PHE A 732 7.51 30.93 9.16
C PHE A 732 7.76 30.88 10.67
N PRO A 733 7.15 31.76 11.47
CA PRO A 733 7.32 31.73 12.92
C PRO A 733 6.64 30.50 13.54
N ASN A 734 6.98 30.20 14.79
CA ASN A 734 6.21 29.27 15.61
C ASN A 734 4.76 29.78 15.75
N TYR A 735 3.79 28.86 15.73
CA TYR A 735 2.42 29.20 16.06
C TYR A 735 2.32 29.62 17.54
N SER A 736 1.50 30.63 17.79
CA SER A 736 1.06 30.99 19.14
C SER A 736 0.22 29.87 19.77
N PRO A 737 0.10 29.82 21.11
CA PRO A 737 -0.79 28.87 21.78
C PRO A 737 -2.21 28.89 21.23
N GLU A 738 -2.79 30.08 21.03
CA GLU A 738 -4.15 30.27 20.49
C GLU A 738 -4.32 29.67 19.08
N GLU A 739 -3.30 29.83 18.23
CA GLU A 739 -3.28 29.23 16.88
C GLU A 739 -3.16 27.70 16.94
N LEU A 740 -2.33 27.16 17.83
CA LEU A 740 -2.19 25.72 18.04
C LEU A 740 -3.49 25.09 18.56
N VAL A 741 -4.18 25.73 19.50
CA VAL A 741 -5.51 25.30 19.96
C VAL A 741 -6.53 25.37 18.82
N THR A 742 -6.47 26.40 17.98
CA THR A 742 -7.33 26.50 16.80
C THR A 742 -7.06 25.38 15.79
N ILE A 743 -5.80 24.96 15.60
CA ILE A 743 -5.45 23.80 14.78
C ILE A 743 -6.04 22.51 15.37
N VAL A 744 -5.90 22.29 16.68
CA VAL A 744 -6.48 21.12 17.36
C VAL A 744 -8.01 21.12 17.21
N ARG A 745 -8.67 22.26 17.40
CA ARG A 745 -10.12 22.41 17.18
C ARG A 745 -10.54 22.05 15.76
N GLY A 746 -9.75 22.45 14.75
CA GLY A 746 -9.99 22.08 13.36
C GLY A 746 -9.85 20.57 13.11
N LEU A 747 -8.86 19.91 13.74
CA LEU A 747 -8.72 18.45 13.69
C LEU A 747 -9.91 17.76 14.37
N CYS A 748 -10.34 18.22 15.55
CA CYS A 748 -11.52 17.70 16.23
C CYS A 748 -12.77 17.78 15.34
N ALA A 749 -13.06 18.96 14.77
CA ALA A 749 -14.24 19.15 13.91
C ALA A 749 -14.21 18.24 12.67
N LYS A 750 -13.04 18.07 12.03
CA LYS A 750 -12.86 17.18 10.87
C LYS A 750 -13.12 15.70 11.20
N HIS A 751 -12.86 15.31 12.44
CA HIS A 751 -13.03 13.95 12.93
C HIS A 751 -14.28 13.76 13.80
N TYR A 752 -15.24 14.70 13.72
CA TYR A 752 -16.51 14.67 14.46
C TYR A 752 -16.35 14.64 15.99
N TYR A 753 -15.31 15.27 16.52
CA TYR A 753 -15.11 15.51 17.95
C TYR A 753 -15.43 16.96 18.34
N GLU A 754 -16.03 17.13 19.52
CA GLU A 754 -16.29 18.41 20.17
C GLU A 754 -15.41 18.58 21.41
N LEU A 755 -14.80 19.76 21.56
CA LEU A 755 -13.99 20.11 22.74
C LEU A 755 -14.89 20.76 23.81
N SER A 756 -14.85 20.26 25.04
CA SER A 756 -15.46 20.96 26.17
C SER A 756 -14.67 22.23 26.54
N GLU A 757 -15.29 23.15 27.28
CA GLU A 757 -14.58 24.32 27.83
C GLU A 757 -13.36 23.90 28.66
N SER A 758 -13.48 22.84 29.46
CA SER A 758 -12.35 22.29 30.23
C SER A 758 -11.22 21.73 29.36
N ALA A 759 -11.51 21.25 28.15
CA ALA A 759 -10.49 20.80 27.20
C ALA A 759 -9.76 21.99 26.56
N LEU A 760 -10.49 23.05 26.21
CA LEU A 760 -9.91 24.28 25.69
C LEU A 760 -8.97 24.93 26.71
N ASP A 761 -9.42 25.10 27.96
CA ASP A 761 -8.59 25.66 29.03
C ASP A 761 -7.32 24.83 29.29
N ALA A 762 -7.42 23.50 29.19
CA ALA A 762 -6.29 22.60 29.39
C ALA A 762 -5.32 22.63 28.21
N LEU A 763 -5.82 22.77 26.98
CA LEU A 763 -5.01 22.94 25.78
C LEU A 763 -4.27 24.28 25.77
N ASP A 764 -4.93 25.36 26.16
CA ASP A 764 -4.30 26.69 26.28
C ASP A 764 -3.14 26.63 27.27
N ARG A 765 -3.36 26.10 28.48
CA ARG A 765 -2.29 25.89 29.48
C ARG A 765 -1.16 25.00 28.97
N TYR A 766 -1.51 23.88 28.34
CA TYR A 766 -0.51 22.97 27.78
C TYR A 766 0.38 23.70 26.76
N PHE A 767 -0.21 24.41 25.80
CA PHE A 767 0.57 25.10 24.79
C PHE A 767 1.26 26.35 25.33
N GLU A 768 0.78 26.99 26.40
CA GLU A 768 1.53 28.05 27.10
C GLU A 768 2.80 27.50 27.76
N ASP A 769 2.69 26.36 28.46
CA ASP A 769 3.78 25.75 29.23
C ASP A 769 4.84 25.06 28.36
N VAL A 770 4.45 24.55 27.17
CA VAL A 770 5.39 23.87 26.27
C VAL A 770 6.40 24.88 25.68
N PRO A 771 7.73 24.67 25.85
CA PRO A 771 8.76 25.53 25.28
C PRO A 771 8.73 25.49 23.75
N LYS A 772 8.59 26.64 23.11
CA LYS A 772 8.55 26.80 21.65
C LYS A 772 9.91 27.25 21.14
N SER A 773 10.89 26.35 21.17
CA SER A 773 12.21 26.58 20.56
C SER A 773 12.13 26.65 19.03
N ASP A 774 13.23 27.00 18.38
CA ASP A 774 13.35 27.05 16.91
C ASP A 774 13.23 25.66 16.23
N THR A 775 13.21 24.59 17.03
CA THR A 775 13.03 23.20 16.60
C THR A 775 11.65 22.63 16.96
N PHE A 776 10.76 23.46 17.51
CA PHE A 776 9.43 23.04 17.92
C PHE A 776 8.59 22.55 16.74
N GLY A 777 7.90 21.42 16.91
CA GLY A 777 7.20 20.73 15.81
C GLY A 777 5.85 21.33 15.39
N ASN A 778 5.36 22.38 16.07
CA ASN A 778 4.18 23.16 15.66
C ASN A 778 2.95 22.31 15.33
N GLY A 779 2.44 22.34 14.09
CA GLY A 779 1.29 21.56 13.66
C GLY A 779 1.48 20.05 13.79
N ARG A 780 2.73 19.54 13.79
CA ARG A 780 3.03 18.14 14.13
C ARG A 780 2.74 17.84 15.60
N VAL A 781 3.08 18.77 16.50
CA VAL A 781 2.76 18.66 17.93
C VAL A 781 1.26 18.80 18.15
N ALA A 782 0.58 19.73 17.49
CA ALA A 782 -0.88 19.86 17.58
C ALA A 782 -1.61 18.56 17.15
N ARG A 783 -1.15 17.91 16.07
CA ARG A 783 -1.67 16.60 15.65
C ARG A 783 -1.39 15.51 16.69
N GLN A 784 -0.17 15.45 17.21
CA GLN A 784 0.19 14.49 18.26
C GLN A 784 -0.68 14.67 19.51
N VAL A 785 -0.90 15.92 19.95
CA VAL A 785 -1.78 16.23 21.09
C VAL A 785 -3.19 15.74 20.82
N PHE A 786 -3.74 15.98 19.63
CA PHE A 786 -5.06 15.47 19.24
C PHE A 786 -5.14 13.93 19.26
N GLU A 787 -4.15 13.23 18.70
CA GLU A 787 -4.07 11.77 18.72
C GLU A 787 -4.01 11.22 20.16
N GLU A 788 -3.22 11.86 21.02
CA GLU A 788 -3.12 11.50 22.44
C GLU A 788 -4.42 11.80 23.20
N MET A 789 -5.12 12.88 22.87
CA MET A 789 -6.44 13.19 23.44
C MET A 789 -7.46 12.11 23.12
N ILE A 790 -7.51 11.63 21.86
CA ILE A 790 -8.36 10.49 21.49
C ILE A 790 -7.99 9.24 22.27
N SER A 791 -6.68 8.95 22.41
CA SER A 791 -6.21 7.78 23.15
C SER A 791 -6.58 7.83 24.64
N LYS A 792 -6.49 9.02 25.26
CA LYS A 792 -6.89 9.24 26.65
C LYS A 792 -8.40 9.16 26.85
N GLN A 793 -9.19 9.75 25.95
CA GLN A 793 -10.65 9.65 25.97
C GLN A 793 -11.09 8.19 25.83
N ALA A 794 -10.51 7.45 24.88
CA ALA A 794 -10.79 6.02 24.71
C ALA A 794 -10.42 5.22 25.97
N SER A 795 -9.32 5.56 26.65
CA SER A 795 -8.92 4.92 27.91
C SER A 795 -9.88 5.26 29.06
N ARG A 796 -10.34 6.52 29.15
CA ARG A 796 -11.31 6.99 30.14
C ARG A 796 -12.66 6.32 29.94
N LEU A 797 -13.20 6.34 28.73
CA LEU A 797 -14.48 5.72 28.37
C LEU A 797 -14.44 4.18 28.43
N ALA A 798 -13.26 3.57 28.31
CA ALA A 798 -13.09 2.13 28.54
C ALA A 798 -13.11 1.75 30.02
N ALA A 799 -12.66 2.64 30.90
CA ALA A 799 -12.70 2.45 32.36
C ALA A 799 -14.08 2.78 32.94
N GLU A 800 -14.69 3.86 32.45
CA GLU A 800 -16.01 4.34 32.82
C GLU A 800 -16.86 4.46 31.54
N PRO A 801 -17.67 3.44 31.20
CA PRO A 801 -18.49 3.44 29.99
C PRO A 801 -19.41 4.67 29.92
N PRO A 802 -19.58 5.28 28.74
CA PRO A 802 -20.35 6.51 28.58
C PRO A 802 -21.82 6.28 28.96
N HIS A 803 -22.43 7.29 29.58
CA HIS A 803 -23.85 7.25 29.95
C HIS A 803 -24.76 7.73 28.80
N ASP A 804 -24.22 8.48 27.84
CA ASP A 804 -24.90 8.88 26.59
C ASP A 804 -23.95 8.89 25.37
N ASP A 805 -24.52 8.88 24.17
CA ASP A 805 -23.76 8.81 22.91
C ASP A 805 -22.92 10.07 22.64
N ASN A 806 -23.24 11.21 23.27
CA ASN A 806 -22.48 12.46 23.08
C ASN A 806 -21.12 12.39 23.80
N GLU A 807 -20.96 11.56 24.82
CA GLU A 807 -19.67 11.34 25.48
C GLU A 807 -18.63 10.71 24.53
N LEU A 808 -19.07 9.95 23.53
CA LEU A 808 -18.19 9.34 22.53
C LEU A 808 -17.55 10.39 21.61
N SER A 809 -18.26 11.48 21.32
CA SER A 809 -17.78 12.58 20.49
C SER A 809 -17.21 13.75 21.29
N ARG A 810 -17.25 13.72 22.63
CA ARG A 810 -16.81 14.85 23.48
C ARG A 810 -15.47 14.61 24.16
N LEU A 811 -14.49 15.47 23.86
CA LEU A 811 -13.17 15.51 24.50
C LEU A 811 -13.17 16.51 25.66
N THR A 812 -12.60 16.11 26.78
CA THR A 812 -12.60 16.86 28.04
C THR A 812 -11.19 17.25 28.51
N GLY A 813 -11.07 18.14 29.49
CA GLY A 813 -9.77 18.51 30.07
C GLY A 813 -8.94 17.34 30.62
N ALA A 814 -9.59 16.25 31.05
CA ALA A 814 -8.90 15.03 31.50
C ALA A 814 -8.17 14.30 30.36
N ASP A 815 -8.60 14.56 29.12
CA ASP A 815 -8.05 13.95 27.92
C ASP A 815 -6.82 14.72 27.40
N VAL A 816 -6.53 15.92 27.92
CA VAL A 816 -5.35 16.72 27.53
C VAL A 816 -4.10 16.25 28.29
N ILE A 817 -2.94 16.29 27.64
CA ILE A 817 -1.64 15.95 28.24
C ILE A 817 -1.23 17.05 29.22
N THR A 818 -0.74 16.70 30.40
CA THR A 818 -0.17 17.67 31.33
C THR A 818 1.35 17.70 31.17
N VAL A 819 1.93 18.90 31.06
CA VAL A 819 3.39 19.08 31.17
C VAL A 819 3.76 18.86 32.65
N PRO A 820 4.76 18.01 32.99
CA PRO A 820 5.23 17.89 34.36
C PRO A 820 5.75 19.26 34.81
N ALA A 821 5.03 19.89 35.73
CA ALA A 821 5.45 21.15 36.32
C ALA A 821 6.70 20.92 37.17
N ASP A 822 7.83 21.50 36.80
CA ASP A 822 8.90 21.74 37.75
C ASP A 822 9.40 23.19 37.64
N GLN A 823 9.12 23.91 38.74
CA GLN A 823 9.77 25.13 39.26
C GLN A 823 9.40 26.50 38.66
N ALA A 824 8.29 27.07 39.14
CA ALA A 824 8.17 28.51 39.39
C ALA A 824 7.35 28.77 40.67
N GLY A 825 8.03 29.03 41.80
CA GLY A 825 7.31 29.44 43.01
C GLY A 825 8.01 29.30 44.35
N ALA A 826 9.25 29.79 44.52
CA ALA A 826 9.74 30.16 45.85
C ALA A 826 10.71 31.36 45.75
N LYS A 827 10.17 32.57 45.95
CA LYS A 827 10.94 33.77 46.27
C LYS A 827 11.42 33.69 47.72
N GLY A 828 12.69 34.05 47.96
CA GLY A 828 13.24 34.15 49.31
C GLY A 828 14.72 34.50 49.41
N ASP A 829 15.07 35.70 48.90
CA ASP A 829 16.06 36.66 49.42
C ASP A 829 17.59 36.36 49.54
N ALA A 830 18.33 37.44 49.29
CA ALA A 830 19.71 37.81 49.67
C ALA A 830 20.94 37.23 48.93
N GLY A 831 21.63 38.12 48.18
CA GLY A 831 23.11 38.20 48.19
C GLY A 831 23.85 38.30 46.85
N ALA A 832 24.03 39.51 46.32
CA ALA A 832 25.06 39.88 45.32
C ALA A 832 26.50 39.84 45.94
N PRO A 833 27.65 40.02 45.22
CA PRO A 833 27.85 40.48 43.83
C PRO A 833 28.96 39.74 42.99
N SER A 834 29.07 40.13 41.70
CA SER A 834 30.07 39.71 40.67
C SER A 834 31.54 40.09 40.95
N PRO A 835 32.54 39.60 40.18
CA PRO A 835 32.94 40.31 38.95
C PRO A 835 33.41 39.44 37.76
N ARG A 836 33.74 40.13 36.67
CA ARG A 836 33.91 39.77 35.25
C ARG A 836 35.30 39.21 34.87
N THR A 837 35.40 38.83 33.58
CA THR A 837 36.54 38.62 32.63
C THR A 837 36.84 37.14 32.38
N GLY A 838 36.97 36.58 31.19
CA GLY A 838 37.32 37.04 29.83
C GLY A 838 37.96 35.85 29.10
N GLU A 839 37.63 35.66 27.82
CA GLU A 839 38.38 34.89 26.79
C GLU A 839 38.46 33.33 26.81
N ALA A 840 37.83 32.76 25.77
CA ALA A 840 38.26 31.69 24.86
C ALA A 840 39.15 30.52 25.35
N ALA A 841 38.58 29.30 25.41
CA ALA A 841 39.26 28.05 25.05
C ALA A 841 38.26 26.89 24.83
N ALA A 842 38.58 26.00 23.89
CA ALA A 842 37.81 24.84 23.43
C ALA A 842 37.39 23.85 24.52
N PRO A 843 36.28 23.09 24.37
CA PRO A 843 35.83 22.20 25.44
C PRO A 843 36.55 20.84 25.37
N THR A 844 37.54 20.68 26.24
CA THR A 844 37.94 19.39 26.79
C THR A 844 36.86 18.93 27.77
N ARG A 845 36.19 17.81 27.48
CA ARG A 845 35.30 17.14 28.45
C ARG A 845 36.15 16.30 29.41
N GLN A 846 36.28 16.75 30.65
CA GLN A 846 36.62 15.90 31.80
C GLN A 846 35.34 15.47 32.54
N PRO A 847 35.30 14.26 33.12
CA PRO A 847 34.15 13.75 33.85
C PRO A 847 34.15 14.20 35.32
N GLY A 848 32.99 14.61 35.84
CA GLY A 848 32.69 14.82 37.25
C GLY A 848 31.43 14.03 37.65
N PRO A 849 31.27 13.65 38.94
CA PRO A 849 30.62 12.41 39.36
C PRO A 849 29.08 12.47 39.43
N ALA A 850 28.49 11.27 39.34
CA ALA A 850 27.06 10.99 39.41
C ALA A 850 26.41 11.34 40.76
N THR A 851 25.18 11.84 40.73
CA THR A 851 23.95 11.15 41.20
C THR A 851 22.79 12.16 41.40
N GLY A 852 21.59 11.82 40.92
CA GLY A 852 20.34 12.44 41.39
C GLY A 852 19.20 12.61 40.37
N ALA A 853 18.38 11.57 40.21
CA ALA A 853 16.97 11.59 39.79
C ALA A 853 16.59 11.85 38.31
N ALA A 854 17.09 11.00 37.39
CA ALA A 854 16.36 10.67 36.17
C ALA A 854 15.63 9.33 36.39
N GLY A 855 14.33 9.26 36.09
CA GLY A 855 13.59 8.00 36.10
C GLY A 855 14.23 6.95 35.16
N PRO A 856 13.95 5.64 35.35
CA PRO A 856 14.56 4.60 34.53
C PRO A 856 14.26 4.85 33.05
N SER A 857 15.30 4.70 32.21
CA SER A 857 15.21 4.88 30.77
C SER A 857 14.12 3.99 30.15
N ALA A 858 13.61 4.33 28.97
CA ALA A 858 12.52 3.57 28.35
C ALA A 858 12.88 2.10 28.07
N GLY A 859 14.16 1.83 27.77
CA GLY A 859 14.76 0.50 27.69
C GLY A 859 14.75 -0.23 29.04
N LEU A 860 15.19 0.41 30.12
CA LEU A 860 15.15 -0.17 31.48
C LEU A 860 13.71 -0.47 31.93
N ARG A 861 12.75 0.41 31.62
CA ARG A 861 11.32 0.14 31.85
C ARG A 861 10.82 -1.05 31.02
N LYS A 862 11.24 -1.17 29.77
CA LYS A 862 10.87 -2.30 28.90
C LYS A 862 11.47 -3.61 29.41
N LEU A 863 12.73 -3.61 29.86
CA LEU A 863 13.39 -4.75 30.49
C LEU A 863 12.63 -5.17 31.75
N ALA A 864 12.30 -4.23 32.63
CA ALA A 864 11.50 -4.49 33.83
C ALA A 864 10.07 -5.00 33.54
N ALA A 865 9.50 -4.67 32.37
CA ALA A 865 8.17 -5.09 31.93
C ALA A 865 8.15 -6.38 31.10
N MET A 866 9.29 -7.06 30.90
CA MET A 866 9.31 -8.40 30.30
C MET A 866 8.77 -9.43 31.30
N THR A 867 7.89 -10.31 30.83
CA THR A 867 7.31 -11.38 31.66
C THR A 867 8.34 -12.49 31.87
N GLY A 868 8.57 -12.88 33.11
CA GLY A 868 9.57 -13.90 33.47
C GLY A 868 11.02 -13.44 33.28
N LEU A 869 11.94 -14.41 33.13
CA LEU A 869 13.37 -14.18 32.92
C LEU A 869 14.07 -13.37 34.04
N ASP A 870 13.57 -13.46 35.28
CA ASP A 870 13.98 -12.59 36.40
C ASP A 870 15.49 -12.57 36.63
N THR A 871 16.12 -13.74 36.57
CA THR A 871 17.58 -13.91 36.71
C THR A 871 18.36 -13.20 35.60
N ALA A 872 17.97 -13.41 34.34
CA ALA A 872 18.62 -12.78 33.19
C ALA A 872 18.41 -11.26 33.16
N ARG A 873 17.23 -10.78 33.56
CA ARG A 873 16.93 -9.34 33.66
C ARG A 873 17.75 -8.65 34.74
N ALA A 874 17.87 -9.28 35.92
CA ALA A 874 18.70 -8.77 37.00
C ALA A 874 20.18 -8.72 36.60
N ALA A 875 20.69 -9.78 35.97
CA ALA A 875 22.08 -9.84 35.51
C ALA A 875 22.40 -8.76 34.46
N LEU A 876 21.55 -8.56 33.45
CA LEU A 876 21.75 -7.52 32.44
C LEU A 876 21.65 -6.10 33.02
N ARG A 877 20.77 -5.87 34.01
CA ARG A 877 20.69 -4.59 34.71
C ARG A 877 21.97 -4.30 35.49
N ASN A 878 22.42 -5.24 36.32
CA ASN A 878 23.65 -5.09 37.09
C ASN A 878 24.86 -4.88 36.16
N ARG A 879 24.85 -5.53 34.99
CA ARG A 879 25.88 -5.36 33.97
C ARG A 879 25.87 -3.96 33.35
N LEU A 880 24.69 -3.45 33.01
CA LEU A 880 24.53 -2.10 32.49
C LEU A 880 25.04 -1.07 33.50
N GLU A 881 24.70 -1.22 34.78
CA GLU A 881 25.19 -0.37 35.87
C GLU A 881 26.73 -0.41 35.94
N ALA A 882 27.34 -1.60 35.95
CA ALA A 882 28.79 -1.76 35.96
C ALA A 882 29.48 -1.15 34.72
N LEU A 883 28.87 -1.22 33.53
CA LEU A 883 29.39 -0.63 32.30
C LEU A 883 29.35 0.90 32.33
N VAL A 884 28.25 1.48 32.83
CA VAL A 884 28.12 2.93 32.99
C VAL A 884 29.13 3.46 34.01
N GLU A 885 29.37 2.73 35.11
CA GLU A 885 30.43 3.07 36.07
C GLU A 885 31.83 2.95 35.46
N ALA A 886 32.09 1.92 34.65
CA ALA A 886 33.39 1.70 34.01
C ALA A 886 33.71 2.71 32.89
N GLN A 887 32.69 3.26 32.20
CA GLN A 887 32.84 4.27 31.13
C GLN A 887 33.40 5.61 31.65
N ALA A 888 33.45 5.81 32.97
CA ALA A 888 34.13 6.95 33.60
C ALA A 888 35.67 6.93 33.42
N GLN A 889 36.25 5.83 32.92
CA GLN A 889 37.68 5.70 32.62
C GLN A 889 37.93 5.68 31.09
N PRO A 890 38.66 6.66 30.51
CA PRO A 890 38.84 6.75 29.07
C PRO A 890 39.79 5.67 28.54
N GLY A 891 39.37 4.96 27.48
CA GLY A 891 40.27 4.17 26.61
C GLY A 891 40.06 2.66 26.52
N ARG A 892 39.00 2.07 27.08
CA ARG A 892 38.68 0.64 26.89
C ARG A 892 37.53 0.42 25.89
N PRO A 893 37.67 -0.51 24.93
CA PRO A 893 36.58 -0.89 24.03
C PRO A 893 35.42 -1.52 24.80
N ILE A 894 34.19 -1.15 24.44
CA ILE A 894 32.95 -1.58 25.11
C ILE A 894 32.60 -3.03 24.75
N SER A 895 32.96 -3.48 23.54
CA SER A 895 32.62 -4.82 23.02
C SER A 895 32.99 -5.95 23.98
N ALA A 896 34.26 -6.05 24.41
CA ALA A 896 34.73 -7.12 25.30
C ALA A 896 34.03 -7.16 26.68
N GLN A 897 33.45 -6.05 27.13
CA GLN A 897 32.80 -5.95 28.45
C GLN A 897 31.28 -6.05 28.38
N ALA A 898 30.68 -5.82 27.20
CA ALA A 898 29.23 -5.80 27.02
C ALA A 898 28.70 -7.01 26.24
N ASN A 899 29.57 -7.80 25.60
CA ASN A 899 29.19 -9.03 24.88
C ASN A 899 28.49 -10.04 25.80
N VAL A 900 27.38 -10.63 25.33
CA VAL A 900 26.60 -11.61 26.12
C VAL A 900 26.28 -12.90 25.36
N VAL A 901 26.22 -14.01 26.09
CA VAL A 901 25.67 -15.29 25.60
C VAL A 901 24.27 -15.48 26.18
N LEU A 902 23.30 -15.80 25.33
CA LEU A 902 21.92 -16.11 25.71
C LEU A 902 21.62 -17.58 25.40
N GLU A 903 21.72 -18.43 26.41
CA GLU A 903 21.39 -19.86 26.36
C GLU A 903 19.92 -20.08 26.70
N GLY A 904 19.18 -20.80 25.86
CA GLY A 904 17.81 -21.20 26.18
C GLY A 904 17.14 -21.96 25.04
N PRO A 905 16.05 -22.70 25.30
CA PRO A 905 15.32 -23.43 24.26
C PRO A 905 14.73 -22.49 23.20
N LEU A 906 14.22 -23.04 22.09
CA LEU A 906 13.45 -22.25 21.12
C LEU A 906 12.23 -21.64 21.83
N GLY A 907 11.95 -20.36 21.58
CA GLY A 907 10.83 -19.66 22.24
C GLY A 907 11.08 -19.14 23.66
N SER A 908 12.30 -19.25 24.20
CA SER A 908 12.69 -18.70 25.52
C SER A 908 12.81 -17.17 25.56
N GLY A 909 12.63 -16.47 24.44
CA GLY A 909 12.71 -15.00 24.39
C GLY A 909 14.12 -14.42 24.20
N ARG A 910 15.13 -15.25 23.93
CA ARG A 910 16.53 -14.83 23.66
C ARG A 910 16.65 -13.59 22.75
N ARG A 911 15.99 -13.62 21.59
CA ARG A 911 15.99 -12.52 20.61
C ARG A 911 15.37 -11.23 21.17
N ALA A 912 14.26 -11.35 21.89
CA ALA A 912 13.58 -10.20 22.48
C ALA A 912 14.46 -9.56 23.58
N LEU A 913 15.10 -10.39 24.40
CA LEU A 913 15.99 -9.93 25.46
C LEU A 913 17.24 -9.22 24.89
N ALA A 914 17.87 -9.79 23.85
CA ALA A 914 19.02 -9.17 23.17
C ALA A 914 18.69 -7.76 22.64
N ARG A 915 17.54 -7.60 21.97
CA ARG A 915 17.10 -6.30 21.44
C ARG A 915 16.86 -5.26 22.53
N VAL A 916 16.21 -5.67 23.64
CA VAL A 916 15.98 -4.78 24.78
C VAL A 916 17.30 -4.37 25.42
N TYR A 917 18.26 -5.29 25.54
CA TYR A 917 19.59 -4.98 26.05
C TYR A 917 20.37 -3.99 25.18
N GLY A 918 20.37 -4.17 23.85
CA GLY A 918 20.98 -3.20 22.93
C GLY A 918 20.38 -1.80 23.04
N ARG A 919 19.05 -1.72 23.22
CA ARG A 919 18.37 -0.45 23.49
C ARG A 919 18.83 0.18 24.80
N CYS A 920 18.95 -0.60 25.88
CA CYS A 920 19.44 -0.09 27.16
C CYS A 920 20.87 0.47 27.05
N LEU A 921 21.76 -0.21 26.32
CA LEU A 921 23.13 0.25 26.08
C LEU A 921 23.15 1.56 25.27
N THR A 922 22.28 1.70 24.28
CA THR A 922 22.17 2.93 23.47
C THR A 922 21.67 4.10 24.32
N GLU A 923 20.61 3.89 25.12
CA GLU A 923 20.06 4.93 26.00
C GLU A 923 21.02 5.34 27.11
N ALA A 924 21.91 4.43 27.54
CA ALA A 924 22.99 4.72 28.47
C ALA A 924 24.20 5.43 27.80
N GLY A 925 24.18 5.65 26.48
CA GLY A 925 25.29 6.28 25.75
C GLY A 925 26.51 5.38 25.56
N LEU A 926 26.35 4.06 25.74
CA LEU A 926 27.41 3.06 25.53
C LEU A 926 27.49 2.60 24.07
N LEU A 927 26.39 2.68 23.32
CA LEU A 927 26.32 2.44 21.88
C LEU A 927 25.99 3.76 21.17
N THR A 928 26.67 4.04 20.07
CA THR A 928 26.42 5.26 19.27
C THR A 928 25.16 5.13 18.41
N THR A 929 24.79 3.90 18.06
CA THR A 929 23.61 3.58 17.26
C THR A 929 22.77 2.51 17.97
N GLY A 930 21.45 2.58 17.82
CA GLY A 930 20.53 1.56 18.32
C GLY A 930 20.29 0.43 17.32
N THR A 931 21.12 0.30 16.28
CA THR A 931 20.94 -0.66 15.19
C THR A 931 21.12 -2.07 15.71
N VAL A 932 20.26 -2.99 15.24
CA VAL A 932 20.34 -4.40 15.58
C VAL A 932 20.47 -5.20 14.30
N HIS A 933 21.63 -5.79 14.08
CA HIS A 933 21.91 -6.68 12.96
C HIS A 933 21.80 -8.12 13.45
N GLU A 934 21.19 -9.00 12.67
CA GLU A 934 20.98 -10.39 13.06
C GLU A 934 21.55 -11.34 11.99
N VAL A 935 22.40 -12.28 12.41
CA VAL A 935 23.03 -13.25 11.53
C VAL A 935 22.76 -14.66 12.05
N ARG A 936 22.27 -15.54 11.20
CA ARG A 936 22.16 -16.98 11.48
C ARG A 936 23.46 -17.67 11.08
N LEU A 937 24.06 -18.43 11.97
CA LEU A 937 25.34 -19.10 11.66
C LEU A 937 25.16 -20.16 10.55
N SER A 938 23.98 -20.80 10.46
CA SER A 938 23.64 -21.69 9.35
C SER A 938 23.41 -21.00 8.00
N ALA A 939 23.32 -19.66 7.96
CA ALA A 939 23.18 -18.89 6.73
C ALA A 939 24.53 -18.39 6.19
N LEU A 940 25.61 -18.48 6.99
CA LEU A 940 26.94 -18.04 6.56
C LEU A 940 27.51 -19.02 5.54
N PRO A 941 27.79 -18.60 4.29
CA PRO A 941 28.38 -19.49 3.31
C PRO A 941 29.81 -19.85 3.71
N ALA A 942 30.15 -21.14 3.64
CA ALA A 942 31.47 -21.69 4.00
C ALA A 942 32.06 -22.47 2.82
N ARG A 943 31.97 -21.91 1.60
CA ARG A 943 32.45 -22.53 0.36
C ARG A 943 33.98 -22.60 0.29
N TRP A 944 34.67 -21.72 1.03
CA TRP A 944 36.12 -21.76 1.28
C TRP A 944 36.42 -21.27 2.71
N PRO A 945 37.59 -21.60 3.29
CA PRO A 945 37.87 -21.41 4.72
C PRO A 945 37.76 -19.96 5.23
N GLU A 946 38.15 -18.94 4.45
CA GLU A 946 38.03 -17.54 4.90
C GLU A 946 36.65 -16.90 4.67
N GLN A 947 35.76 -17.52 3.88
CA GLN A 947 34.47 -16.92 3.50
C GLN A 947 33.59 -16.53 4.70
N PRO A 948 33.45 -17.37 5.74
CA PRO A 948 32.66 -17.00 6.90
C PRO A 948 33.26 -15.82 7.67
N ALA A 949 34.59 -15.75 7.77
CA ALA A 949 35.29 -14.66 8.47
C ALA A 949 35.06 -13.32 7.76
N TYR A 950 35.13 -13.30 6.42
CA TYR A 950 34.82 -12.09 5.63
C TYR A 950 33.38 -11.63 5.83
N ARG A 951 32.41 -12.55 5.76
CA ARG A 951 30.98 -12.21 5.96
C ARG A 951 30.68 -11.72 7.36
N LEU A 952 31.32 -12.29 8.37
CA LEU A 952 31.21 -11.85 9.76
C LEU A 952 31.86 -10.47 9.98
N ALA A 953 32.96 -10.16 9.29
CA ALA A 953 33.58 -8.84 9.31
C ALA A 953 32.67 -7.78 8.67
N THR A 954 32.07 -8.05 7.50
CA THR A 954 31.08 -7.15 6.89
C THR A 954 29.88 -6.93 7.82
N ALA A 955 29.38 -7.99 8.46
CA ALA A 955 28.28 -7.86 9.42
C ALA A 955 28.66 -7.04 10.66
N LEU A 956 29.94 -7.02 11.05
CA LEU A 956 30.46 -6.16 12.12
C LEU A 956 30.47 -4.68 11.70
N GLU A 957 30.92 -4.40 10.46
CA GLU A 957 30.95 -3.06 9.87
C GLU A 957 29.53 -2.50 9.70
N GLU A 958 28.60 -3.29 9.19
CA GLU A 958 27.19 -2.90 9.07
C GLU A 958 26.57 -2.59 10.45
N ALA A 959 27.00 -3.30 11.49
CA ALA A 959 26.53 -3.13 12.85
C ALA A 959 27.35 -2.12 13.66
N GLU A 960 28.21 -1.30 13.02
CA GLU A 960 29.11 -0.38 13.72
C GLU A 960 28.36 0.53 14.70
N GLY A 961 28.81 0.50 15.95
CA GLY A 961 28.22 1.30 17.02
C GLY A 961 26.91 0.77 17.58
N GLY A 962 26.43 -0.40 17.13
CA GLY A 962 25.17 -1.03 17.52
C GLY A 962 25.33 -2.45 18.08
N LEU A 963 24.31 -3.30 17.91
CA LEU A 963 24.25 -4.67 18.41
C LEU A 963 24.22 -5.70 17.25
N LEU A 964 25.16 -6.65 17.23
CA LEU A 964 25.17 -7.80 16.32
C LEU A 964 24.73 -9.08 17.04
N VAL A 965 23.56 -9.60 16.69
CA VAL A 965 22.97 -10.81 17.27
C VAL A 965 23.28 -12.03 16.39
N LEU A 966 24.02 -12.97 16.94
CA LEU A 966 24.46 -14.19 16.25
C LEU A 966 23.61 -15.37 16.72
N HIS A 967 22.88 -16.01 15.81
CA HIS A 967 22.00 -17.14 16.13
C HIS A 967 22.68 -18.46 15.79
N LEU A 968 23.01 -19.24 16.83
CA LEU A 968 23.40 -20.63 16.73
C LEU A 968 22.15 -21.50 16.67
N ASP A 969 21.68 -21.73 15.45
CA ASP A 969 20.48 -22.51 15.15
C ASP A 969 20.80 -23.99 14.86
N ASP A 970 19.82 -24.87 15.04
CA ASP A 970 20.04 -26.32 14.96
C ASP A 970 20.52 -26.79 13.57
N ALA A 971 20.22 -26.04 12.51
CA ALA A 971 20.71 -26.35 11.17
C ALA A 971 22.24 -26.17 11.04
N PHE A 972 22.84 -25.29 11.85
CA PHE A 972 24.29 -25.12 11.88
C PHE A 972 24.99 -26.38 12.40
N GLY A 973 24.42 -27.04 13.42
CA GLY A 973 24.95 -28.29 13.97
C GLY A 973 25.00 -29.44 12.95
N ARG A 974 24.12 -29.42 11.95
CA ARG A 974 24.03 -30.44 10.88
C ARG A 974 25.05 -30.26 9.74
N ARG A 975 25.79 -29.15 9.72
CA ARG A 975 26.78 -28.89 8.67
C ARG A 975 27.99 -29.82 8.80
N PRO A 976 28.70 -30.08 7.68
CA PRO A 976 29.97 -30.80 7.71
C PRO A 976 30.96 -30.15 8.70
N GLN A 977 31.77 -30.97 9.37
CA GLN A 977 32.73 -30.51 10.40
C GLN A 977 33.67 -29.41 9.87
N ALA A 978 34.13 -29.51 8.62
CA ALA A 978 35.02 -28.52 8.01
C ALA A 978 34.35 -27.14 7.84
N GLU A 979 33.08 -27.11 7.42
CA GLU A 979 32.32 -25.86 7.27
C GLU A 979 31.99 -25.23 8.62
N ARG A 980 31.61 -26.04 9.60
CA ARG A 980 31.37 -25.56 10.98
C ARG A 980 32.65 -24.96 11.55
N THR A 981 33.78 -25.64 11.38
CA THR A 981 35.11 -25.17 11.79
C THR A 981 35.41 -23.80 11.18
N ALA A 982 35.24 -23.63 9.87
CA ALA A 982 35.50 -22.35 9.20
C ALA A 982 34.62 -21.20 9.74
N VAL A 983 33.34 -21.46 10.02
CA VAL A 983 32.43 -20.47 10.62
C VAL A 983 32.82 -20.14 12.05
N LEU A 984 33.14 -21.14 12.87
CA LEU A 984 33.56 -20.92 14.25
C LEU A 984 34.91 -20.20 14.35
N ASP A 985 35.85 -20.48 13.44
CA ASP A 985 37.12 -19.75 13.35
C ASP A 985 36.92 -18.29 12.92
N GLY A 986 35.93 -18.02 12.05
CA GLY A 986 35.49 -16.66 11.73
C GLY A 986 34.87 -15.94 12.93
N LEU A 987 34.04 -16.65 13.70
CA LEU A 987 33.41 -16.13 14.91
C LEU A 987 34.43 -15.83 16.01
N ALA A 988 35.43 -16.69 16.21
CA ALA A 988 36.50 -16.44 17.17
C ALA A 988 37.29 -15.16 16.82
N ARG A 989 37.61 -14.95 15.54
CA ARG A 989 38.25 -13.72 15.06
C ARG A 989 37.39 -12.48 15.28
N LEU A 990 36.09 -12.59 14.98
CA LEU A 990 35.12 -11.52 15.21
C LEU A 990 35.06 -11.15 16.70
N ALA A 991 34.91 -12.14 17.58
CA ALA A 991 34.75 -11.92 19.02
C ALA A 991 36.00 -11.30 19.67
N ALA A 992 37.18 -11.68 19.18
CA ALA A 992 38.46 -11.13 19.64
C ALA A 992 38.77 -9.72 19.09
N THR A 993 37.96 -9.17 18.17
CA THR A 993 38.20 -7.86 17.58
C THR A 993 37.60 -6.75 18.48
N PRO A 994 38.43 -5.89 19.11
CA PRO A 994 37.92 -4.78 19.90
C PRO A 994 37.25 -3.72 19.00
N GLY A 995 36.04 -3.29 19.37
CA GLY A 995 35.27 -2.35 18.55
C GLY A 995 34.11 -1.68 19.30
N GLY A 996 33.38 -0.83 18.59
CA GLY A 996 32.19 -0.12 19.09
C GLY A 996 30.90 -0.95 19.05
N THR A 997 30.93 -2.14 18.44
CA THR A 997 29.78 -3.04 18.29
C THR A 997 29.73 -4.06 19.41
N VAL A 998 28.53 -4.31 19.95
CA VAL A 998 28.30 -5.33 20.98
C VAL A 998 27.76 -6.61 20.35
N LEU A 999 28.27 -7.77 20.78
CA LEU A 999 27.88 -9.08 20.28
C LEU A 999 26.91 -9.78 21.24
N ALA A 1000 25.85 -10.37 20.70
CA ALA A 1000 24.94 -11.25 21.45
C ALA A 1000 24.84 -12.64 20.78
N LEU A 1001 25.45 -13.66 21.38
CA LEU A 1001 25.40 -15.04 20.87
C LEU A 1001 24.18 -15.77 21.47
N CYS A 1002 23.23 -16.16 20.63
CA CYS A 1002 22.00 -16.82 21.02
C CYS A 1002 22.01 -18.30 20.60
N GLY A 1003 21.83 -19.25 21.52
CA GLY A 1003 21.87 -20.68 21.18
C GLY A 1003 21.05 -21.58 22.10
N SER A 1004 20.72 -22.79 21.63
CA SER A 1004 20.11 -23.83 22.47
C SER A 1004 21.13 -24.43 23.43
N PRO A 1005 20.72 -25.04 24.56
CA PRO A 1005 21.67 -25.68 25.46
C PRO A 1005 22.49 -26.80 24.83
N ALA A 1006 21.92 -27.50 23.83
CA ALA A 1006 22.65 -28.51 23.07
C ALA A 1006 23.68 -27.86 22.14
N GLY A 1007 23.27 -26.84 21.38
CA GLY A 1007 24.14 -26.14 20.43
C GLY A 1007 25.31 -25.43 21.11
N LEU A 1008 25.08 -24.71 22.22
CA LEU A 1008 26.15 -24.00 22.93
C LEU A 1008 27.14 -24.95 23.60
N ARG A 1009 26.67 -26.10 24.11
CA ARG A 1009 27.57 -27.16 24.62
C ARG A 1009 28.40 -27.81 23.51
N GLU A 1010 27.89 -27.86 22.29
CA GLU A 1010 28.64 -28.33 21.12
C GLU A 1010 29.68 -27.30 20.67
N LEU A 1011 29.29 -26.03 20.58
CA LEU A 1011 30.21 -24.92 20.31
C LEU A 1011 31.36 -24.87 21.31
N THR A 1012 31.05 -24.99 22.61
CA THR A 1012 32.07 -24.97 23.69
C THR A 1012 33.03 -26.17 23.60
N ARG A 1013 32.56 -27.33 23.10
CA ARG A 1013 33.41 -28.51 22.88
C ARG A 1013 34.33 -28.34 21.68
N GLU A 1014 33.88 -27.67 20.63
CA GLU A 1014 34.64 -27.50 19.39
C GLU A 1014 35.59 -26.30 19.40
N ARG A 1015 35.18 -25.20 20.04
CA ARG A 1015 35.91 -23.92 20.16
C ARG A 1015 35.58 -23.24 21.48
N GLY A 1016 36.18 -23.72 22.56
CA GLY A 1016 35.98 -23.21 23.92
C GLY A 1016 36.42 -21.75 24.10
N GLU A 1017 37.44 -21.30 23.34
CA GLU A 1017 37.95 -19.94 23.43
C GLU A 1017 36.91 -18.85 23.12
N ILE A 1018 35.91 -19.14 22.27
CA ILE A 1018 34.87 -18.18 21.88
C ILE A 1018 34.11 -17.68 23.11
N VAL A 1019 33.84 -18.55 24.08
CA VAL A 1019 33.03 -18.21 25.26
C VAL A 1019 33.78 -17.25 26.19
N HIS A 1020 35.12 -17.27 26.18
CA HIS A 1020 35.94 -16.36 27.00
C HIS A 1020 35.91 -14.90 26.50
N GLU A 1021 35.50 -14.68 25.26
CA GLU A 1021 35.30 -13.33 24.68
C GLU A 1021 33.94 -12.71 25.03
N PHE A 1022 33.07 -13.47 25.72
CA PHE A 1022 31.78 -13.01 26.20
C PHE A 1022 31.81 -12.74 27.70
N ALA A 1023 31.23 -11.60 28.03
CA ALA A 1023 31.42 -10.96 29.30
C ALA A 1023 30.38 -11.44 30.34
N GLU A 1024 29.22 -11.91 29.86
CA GLU A 1024 28.14 -12.49 30.65
C GLU A 1024 27.55 -13.72 29.93
N TYR A 1025 27.23 -14.77 30.67
CA TYR A 1025 26.58 -15.97 30.14
C TYR A 1025 25.23 -16.17 30.85
N LEU A 1026 24.13 -16.00 30.13
CA LEU A 1026 22.78 -15.97 30.68
C LEU A 1026 21.98 -17.20 30.24
N ARG A 1027 21.43 -17.92 31.22
CA ARG A 1027 20.50 -19.02 31.00
C ARG A 1027 19.06 -18.54 31.13
N LEU A 1028 18.28 -18.78 30.09
CA LEU A 1028 16.86 -18.47 30.01
C LEU A 1028 16.08 -19.76 30.17
N ASP A 1029 15.42 -19.90 31.32
CA ASP A 1029 14.55 -21.04 31.58
C ASP A 1029 13.32 -21.03 30.65
N PRO A 1030 12.73 -22.19 30.36
CA PRO A 1030 11.43 -22.26 29.69
C PRO A 1030 10.37 -21.47 30.46
N TYR A 1031 9.43 -20.86 29.74
CA TYR A 1031 8.30 -20.17 30.35
C TYR A 1031 7.41 -21.15 31.11
N THR A 1032 7.04 -20.80 32.35
CA THR A 1032 6.03 -21.55 33.09
C THR A 1032 4.64 -21.35 32.48
N ALA A 1033 3.69 -22.23 32.80
CA ALA A 1033 2.30 -22.10 32.34
C ALA A 1033 1.73 -20.71 32.67
N ASP A 1034 1.88 -20.26 33.91
CA ASP A 1034 1.42 -18.93 34.35
C ASP A 1034 2.06 -17.77 33.56
N GLN A 1035 3.37 -17.87 33.27
CA GLN A 1035 4.05 -16.84 32.49
C GLN A 1035 3.60 -16.84 31.03
N ALA A 1036 3.32 -18.00 30.44
CA ALA A 1036 2.74 -18.12 29.10
C ALA A 1036 1.32 -17.54 29.05
N ILE A 1037 0.49 -17.80 30.07
CA ILE A 1037 -0.84 -17.19 30.20
C ILE A 1037 -0.74 -15.67 30.35
N ALA A 1038 0.20 -15.16 31.15
CA ALA A 1038 0.41 -13.72 31.29
C ALA A 1038 0.81 -13.06 29.96
N LEU A 1039 1.64 -13.72 29.14
CA LEU A 1039 1.95 -13.26 27.78
C LEU A 1039 0.72 -13.25 26.88
N MET A 1040 -0.10 -14.31 26.91
CA MET A 1040 -1.34 -14.40 26.15
C MET A 1040 -2.34 -13.33 26.56
N ARG A 1041 -2.53 -13.08 27.86
CA ARG A 1041 -3.39 -12.00 28.37
C ARG A 1041 -2.96 -10.64 27.83
N ARG A 1042 -1.65 -10.36 27.86
CA ARG A 1042 -1.09 -9.12 27.32
C ARG A 1042 -1.33 -8.97 25.82
N GLN A 1043 -1.14 -10.05 25.05
CA GLN A 1043 -1.34 -10.05 23.60
C GLN A 1043 -2.82 -9.90 23.22
N LEU A 1044 -3.71 -10.65 23.86
CA LEU A 1044 -5.17 -10.54 23.68
C LEU A 1044 -5.66 -9.13 24.04
N HIS A 1045 -5.15 -8.55 25.14
CA HIS A 1045 -5.48 -7.17 25.51
C HIS A 1045 -5.05 -6.18 24.42
N GLY A 1046 -3.90 -6.40 23.78
CA GLY A 1046 -3.46 -5.62 22.62
C GLY A 1046 -4.41 -5.71 21.42
N PHE A 1047 -5.13 -6.83 21.26
CA PHE A 1047 -6.17 -7.02 20.25
C PHE A 1047 -7.57 -6.60 20.72
N GLY A 1048 -7.72 -6.05 21.94
CA GLY A 1048 -9.02 -5.66 22.50
C GLY A 1048 -9.85 -6.82 23.07
N PHE A 1049 -9.24 -7.98 23.33
CA PHE A 1049 -9.87 -9.15 23.93
C PHE A 1049 -9.40 -9.37 25.38
N LYS A 1050 -10.30 -9.87 26.24
CA LYS A 1050 -9.99 -10.30 27.61
C LYS A 1050 -10.00 -11.83 27.70
N LEU A 1051 -9.02 -12.44 28.37
CA LEU A 1051 -9.05 -13.87 28.68
C LEU A 1051 -9.76 -14.08 30.02
N SER A 1052 -10.85 -14.85 30.05
CA SER A 1052 -11.56 -15.13 31.30
C SER A 1052 -10.69 -15.96 32.26
N ASP A 1053 -10.93 -15.84 33.57
CA ASP A 1053 -10.17 -16.61 34.57
C ASP A 1053 -10.41 -18.12 34.45
N GLU A 1054 -11.60 -18.51 33.99
CA GLU A 1054 -11.93 -19.92 33.71
C GLU A 1054 -11.12 -20.44 32.50
N ALA A 1055 -11.09 -19.70 31.39
CA ALA A 1055 -10.31 -20.06 30.21
C ALA A 1055 -8.79 -20.08 30.52
N ALA A 1056 -8.32 -19.13 31.33
CA ALA A 1056 -6.94 -19.08 31.78
C ALA A 1056 -6.54 -20.31 32.61
N LYS A 1057 -7.43 -20.79 33.50
CA LYS A 1057 -7.19 -22.02 34.27
C LYS A 1057 -7.13 -23.26 33.37
N VAL A 1058 -8.03 -23.38 32.40
CA VAL A 1058 -8.03 -24.49 31.45
C VAL A 1058 -6.74 -24.51 30.62
N LEU A 1059 -6.32 -23.35 30.10
CA LEU A 1059 -5.07 -23.23 29.35
C LEU A 1059 -3.84 -23.49 30.23
N ALA A 1060 -3.83 -23.01 31.48
CA ALA A 1060 -2.74 -23.27 32.42
C ALA A 1060 -2.58 -24.78 32.68
N ALA A 1061 -3.68 -25.48 32.99
CA ALA A 1061 -3.67 -26.94 33.17
C ALA A 1061 -3.23 -27.67 31.89
N SER A 1062 -3.62 -27.17 30.71
CA SER A 1062 -3.17 -27.73 29.43
C SER A 1062 -1.66 -27.53 29.21
N PHE A 1063 -1.10 -26.38 29.58
CA PHE A 1063 0.32 -26.11 29.46
C PHE A 1063 1.17 -26.83 30.51
N GLU A 1064 0.61 -27.13 31.68
CA GLU A 1064 1.24 -28.01 32.66
C GLU A 1064 1.30 -29.45 32.18
N ALA A 1065 0.22 -29.95 31.57
CA ALA A 1065 0.16 -31.30 31.01
C ALA A 1065 1.00 -31.45 29.73
N SER A 1066 1.04 -30.41 28.89
CA SER A 1066 1.81 -30.37 27.65
C SER A 1066 2.38 -28.96 27.41
N PRO A 1067 3.63 -28.70 27.82
CA PRO A 1067 4.25 -27.39 27.66
C PRO A 1067 4.34 -27.00 26.17
N PRO A 1068 4.11 -25.73 25.81
CA PRO A 1068 4.23 -25.27 24.44
C PRO A 1068 5.66 -25.49 23.93
N ARG A 1069 5.81 -26.36 22.91
CA ARG A 1069 7.12 -26.72 22.34
C ARG A 1069 7.84 -25.52 21.74
N GLY A 1070 7.10 -24.50 21.29
CA GLY A 1070 7.60 -23.22 20.80
C GLY A 1070 7.68 -22.10 21.84
N GLY A 1071 7.48 -22.39 23.13
CA GLY A 1071 7.57 -21.43 24.24
C GLY A 1071 6.66 -20.21 24.06
N ALA A 1072 7.20 -19.01 24.29
CA ALA A 1072 6.46 -17.75 24.18
C ALA A 1072 5.85 -17.52 22.78
N TRP A 1073 6.51 -17.97 21.71
CA TRP A 1073 6.02 -17.79 20.34
C TRP A 1073 4.72 -18.55 20.10
N GLU A 1074 4.65 -19.79 20.54
CA GLU A 1074 3.46 -20.63 20.38
C GLU A 1074 2.29 -20.12 21.24
N ALA A 1075 2.58 -19.63 22.45
CA ALA A 1075 1.58 -18.99 23.31
C ALA A 1075 1.00 -17.73 22.65
N LEU A 1076 1.84 -16.84 22.11
CA LEU A 1076 1.39 -15.63 21.40
C LEU A 1076 0.58 -15.96 20.14
N ARG A 1077 0.98 -16.96 19.37
CA ARG A 1077 0.24 -17.42 18.18
C ARG A 1077 -1.09 -18.07 18.53
N LEU A 1078 -1.18 -18.76 19.67
CA LEU A 1078 -2.44 -19.27 20.17
C LEU A 1078 -3.38 -18.11 20.56
N ALA A 1079 -2.86 -17.06 21.21
CA ALA A 1079 -3.63 -15.85 21.50
C ALA A 1079 -4.16 -15.17 20.23
N GLU A 1080 -3.36 -15.07 19.16
CA GLU A 1080 -3.80 -14.54 17.86
C GLU A 1080 -4.93 -15.37 17.25
N ARG A 1081 -4.80 -16.71 17.27
CA ARG A 1081 -5.87 -17.60 16.77
C ARG A 1081 -7.15 -17.46 17.57
N LEU A 1082 -7.04 -17.39 18.90
CA LEU A 1082 -8.19 -17.18 19.78
C LEU A 1082 -8.86 -15.83 19.53
N ALA A 1083 -8.10 -14.76 19.31
CA ALA A 1083 -8.66 -13.45 18.93
C ALA A 1083 -9.39 -13.51 17.58
N ALA A 1084 -8.86 -14.26 16.61
CA ALA A 1084 -9.48 -14.42 15.30
C ALA A 1084 -10.76 -15.29 15.32
N SER A 1085 -10.88 -16.22 16.27
CA SER A 1085 -12.01 -17.15 16.36
C SER A 1085 -13.02 -16.85 17.47
N ALA A 1086 -12.70 -15.93 18.39
CA ALA A 1086 -13.57 -15.60 19.52
C ALA A 1086 -14.85 -14.91 19.06
N ARG A 1087 -16.00 -15.42 19.51
CA ARG A 1087 -17.32 -14.88 19.17
C ARG A 1087 -17.67 -13.62 19.96
N THR A 1088 -16.97 -13.36 21.06
CA THR A 1088 -17.16 -12.19 21.93
C THR A 1088 -15.82 -11.59 22.31
N ARG A 1089 -15.81 -10.36 22.86
CA ARG A 1089 -14.59 -9.70 23.35
C ARG A 1089 -13.98 -10.34 24.60
N THR A 1090 -14.60 -11.38 25.16
CA THR A 1090 -14.05 -12.18 26.25
C THR A 1090 -13.86 -13.62 25.76
N VAL A 1091 -12.60 -14.07 25.69
CA VAL A 1091 -12.26 -15.46 25.38
C VAL A 1091 -12.63 -16.31 26.60
N SER A 1092 -13.67 -17.11 26.44
CA SER A 1092 -14.23 -17.99 27.46
C SER A 1092 -13.71 -19.43 27.31
N ALA A 1093 -13.98 -20.30 28.29
CA ALA A 1093 -13.55 -21.69 28.22
C ALA A 1093 -14.17 -22.45 27.03
N SER A 1094 -15.36 -22.05 26.58
CA SER A 1094 -16.01 -22.63 25.38
C SER A 1094 -15.37 -22.22 24.06
N ASP A 1095 -14.56 -21.15 24.04
CA ASP A 1095 -13.82 -20.70 22.85
C ASP A 1095 -12.48 -21.44 22.69
N LEU A 1096 -12.08 -22.24 23.68
CA LEU A 1096 -10.84 -22.99 23.65
C LEU A 1096 -10.97 -24.28 22.81
N PRO A 1097 -9.90 -24.70 22.11
CA PRO A 1097 -9.90 -25.95 21.38
C PRO A 1097 -10.15 -27.11 22.34
N GLN A 1098 -11.18 -27.92 22.09
CA GLN A 1098 -11.42 -29.13 22.88
C GLN A 1098 -10.28 -30.14 22.62
N PRO A 1099 -9.73 -30.78 23.67
CA PRO A 1099 -8.78 -31.87 23.47
C PRO A 1099 -9.46 -33.01 22.69
N PRO A 1100 -8.75 -33.72 21.80
CA PRO A 1100 -9.31 -34.86 21.11
C PRO A 1100 -9.78 -35.91 22.13
N ALA A 1101 -11.02 -36.37 22.00
CA ALA A 1101 -11.59 -37.38 22.88
C ALA A 1101 -10.73 -38.65 22.85
N THR A 1102 -10.22 -39.05 24.01
CA THR A 1102 -9.54 -40.32 24.21
C THR A 1102 -10.56 -41.46 23.98
N PRO A 1103 -10.27 -42.46 23.13
CA PRO A 1103 -11.17 -43.58 22.94
C PRO A 1103 -11.10 -44.50 24.16
N GLY A 1104 -12.23 -44.64 24.87
CA GLY A 1104 -12.52 -45.78 25.74
C GLY A 1104 -12.62 -45.48 27.23
N THR A 1105 -13.84 -45.22 27.71
CA THR A 1105 -14.38 -45.84 28.93
C THR A 1105 -15.90 -45.58 28.96
N ALA A 1106 -16.67 -46.65 28.79
CA ALA A 1106 -18.13 -46.61 28.88
C ALA A 1106 -18.58 -46.56 30.34
N PRO A 1107 -19.72 -45.91 30.66
CA PRO A 1107 -20.51 -46.26 31.81
C PRO A 1107 -21.72 -47.10 31.39
N ASP A 1108 -21.86 -48.23 32.06
CA ASP A 1108 -23.06 -49.08 32.14
C ASP A 1108 -24.31 -48.28 32.52
N ALA A 1109 -25.41 -48.50 31.78
CA ALA A 1109 -26.76 -48.66 32.32
C ALA A 1109 -27.76 -48.95 31.18
N ALA A 1110 -28.05 -50.24 30.94
CA ALA A 1110 -29.32 -50.73 30.38
C ALA A 1110 -30.34 -50.85 31.56
N PRO A 1111 -31.68 -50.98 31.37
CA PRO A 1111 -32.42 -51.66 30.29
C PRO A 1111 -33.56 -50.77 29.69
N ASP A 1112 -34.25 -51.06 28.59
CA ASP A 1112 -35.05 -52.25 28.34
C ASP A 1112 -35.43 -52.43 26.85
N ARG A 1113 -35.85 -53.66 26.54
CA ARG A 1113 -35.79 -54.37 25.24
C ARG A 1113 -36.80 -53.97 24.13
N ALA A 1114 -36.27 -53.91 22.89
CA ALA A 1114 -36.52 -54.68 21.64
C ALA A 1114 -37.85 -55.48 21.41
N PRO A 1115 -38.17 -56.01 20.19
CA PRO A 1115 -37.39 -56.01 18.91
C PRO A 1115 -38.17 -55.80 17.57
N GLY A 1116 -37.43 -55.65 16.46
CA GLY A 1116 -37.96 -55.83 15.09
C GLY A 1116 -37.01 -55.51 13.90
N GLN A 1117 -36.10 -56.43 13.59
CA GLN A 1117 -35.54 -56.86 12.26
C GLN A 1117 -34.67 -55.96 11.32
N GLU A 1118 -33.40 -56.42 11.21
CA GLU A 1118 -32.67 -56.94 10.02
C GLU A 1118 -31.77 -56.08 9.08
N SER A 1119 -30.52 -56.60 8.99
CA SER A 1119 -29.58 -56.71 7.84
C SER A 1119 -28.59 -55.55 7.60
N ALA A 1120 -27.30 -55.64 8.00
CA ALA A 1120 -26.12 -56.32 7.39
C ALA A 1120 -25.64 -55.69 6.06
N ALA A 1121 -24.36 -55.44 5.70
CA ALA A 1121 -23.01 -55.67 6.22
C ALA A 1121 -22.02 -54.78 5.36
N PRO A 1122 -20.73 -55.09 5.11
CA PRO A 1122 -19.54 -54.85 5.94
C PRO A 1122 -18.39 -54.06 5.23
N ALA A 1123 -17.36 -53.67 6.00
CA ALA A 1123 -16.02 -53.26 5.51
C ALA A 1123 -15.16 -54.47 5.07
N PRO A 1124 -13.98 -54.29 4.42
CA PRO A 1124 -12.69 -54.53 5.10
C PRO A 1124 -11.50 -53.71 4.47
N PRO A 1125 -10.18 -54.06 4.59
CA PRO A 1125 -9.21 -53.28 5.39
C PRO A 1125 -7.84 -52.99 4.67
N ALA A 1126 -6.87 -52.49 5.44
CA ALA A 1126 -5.50 -52.13 5.06
C ALA A 1126 -4.44 -53.22 5.37
N SER A 1127 -3.26 -53.14 4.73
CA SER A 1127 -1.87 -53.38 5.26
C SER A 1127 -0.89 -53.64 4.10
N ALA A 1128 0.14 -52.79 3.91
CA ALA A 1128 1.54 -52.90 4.37
C ALA A 1128 2.38 -54.00 3.67
N THR A 1129 3.52 -53.64 3.04
CA THR A 1129 4.92 -54.02 3.37
C THR A 1129 5.86 -53.64 2.19
N GLU A 1130 7.10 -53.32 2.54
CA GLU A 1130 8.22 -52.69 1.79
C GLU A 1130 9.00 -53.66 0.82
N PRO A 1131 10.12 -53.24 0.14
CA PRO A 1131 10.42 -53.48 -1.29
C PRO A 1131 11.55 -54.55 -1.49
N PRO A 1132 12.26 -54.80 -2.65
CA PRO A 1132 13.07 -53.83 -3.43
C PRO A 1132 13.34 -54.09 -4.95
N THR A 1133 13.94 -53.08 -5.60
CA THR A 1133 15.02 -53.11 -6.64
C THR A 1133 14.89 -53.74 -8.04
N SER A 1134 15.28 -52.88 -9.02
CA SER A 1134 16.04 -53.14 -10.26
C SER A 1134 15.30 -53.84 -11.40
N ALA A 1135 15.58 -53.65 -12.69
CA ALA A 1135 16.39 -52.75 -13.51
C ALA A 1135 16.07 -53.13 -14.97
N ALA A 1136 16.24 -52.19 -15.91
CA ALA A 1136 16.58 -52.42 -17.34
C ALA A 1136 15.58 -53.27 -18.18
N GLU A 1137 15.38 -53.12 -19.49
CA GLU A 1137 16.02 -52.43 -20.60
C GLU A 1137 15.06 -52.57 -21.81
N VAL A 1138 14.94 -51.53 -22.66
CA VAL A 1138 15.11 -51.54 -24.13
C VAL A 1138 14.44 -52.70 -24.93
N ALA A 1139 13.49 -52.49 -25.85
CA ALA A 1139 13.74 -51.99 -27.21
C ALA A 1139 12.45 -51.78 -28.06
N LYS A 1140 12.55 -50.85 -29.02
CA LYS A 1140 11.69 -50.45 -30.18
C LYS A 1140 11.36 -51.61 -31.17
N PRO A 1141 10.56 -51.49 -32.28
CA PRO A 1141 10.13 -50.29 -33.06
C PRO A 1141 8.70 -50.22 -33.69
N THR A 1142 8.33 -48.99 -34.10
CA THR A 1142 7.44 -48.40 -35.17
C THR A 1142 6.81 -49.29 -36.28
N PRO A 1143 5.83 -48.85 -37.14
CA PRO A 1143 5.19 -47.51 -37.33
C PRO A 1143 3.66 -47.48 -37.70
N GLY A 1144 3.08 -46.26 -37.81
CA GLY A 1144 1.85 -45.92 -38.58
C GLY A 1144 0.85 -45.05 -37.80
N GLN A 1145 0.91 -43.71 -37.87
CA GLN A 1145 0.04 -42.81 -38.68
C GLN A 1145 -1.47 -43.14 -38.54
N THR A 1146 -2.44 -42.28 -38.22
CA THR A 1146 -2.66 -40.81 -38.17
C THR A 1146 -4.15 -40.70 -37.74
N GLU A 1147 -4.57 -40.10 -36.63
CA GLU A 1147 -5.09 -38.72 -36.43
C GLU A 1147 -5.90 -38.73 -35.09
N PRO A 1148 -6.01 -37.62 -34.33
CA PRO A 1148 -6.59 -37.62 -32.98
C PRO A 1148 -8.03 -37.06 -32.91
N PRO A 1149 -8.75 -37.37 -31.81
CA PRO A 1149 -9.38 -36.29 -31.06
C PRO A 1149 -9.17 -36.39 -29.53
N HIS A 1150 -9.02 -35.21 -28.93
CA HIS A 1150 -9.35 -34.78 -27.55
C HIS A 1150 -9.42 -35.80 -26.40
N GLN A 1151 -8.59 -35.58 -25.36
CA GLN A 1151 -8.94 -35.60 -23.91
C GLN A 1151 -7.70 -35.17 -23.08
N GLN A 1152 -7.76 -34.05 -22.36
CA GLN A 1152 -7.90 -33.99 -20.88
C GLN A 1152 -6.91 -34.89 -20.11
N THR A 1153 -5.95 -34.28 -19.41
CA THR A 1153 -5.30 -34.91 -18.25
C THR A 1153 -4.75 -33.86 -17.28
N GLU A 1154 -5.54 -33.66 -16.24
CA GLU A 1154 -5.21 -33.62 -14.80
C GLU A 1154 -3.81 -33.22 -14.35
N SER A 1155 -3.81 -32.13 -13.58
CA SER A 1155 -2.78 -31.72 -12.65
C SER A 1155 -2.64 -32.72 -11.50
N LEU A 1156 -1.40 -33.03 -11.10
CA LEU A 1156 -1.12 -33.68 -9.83
C LEU A 1156 -0.08 -32.85 -9.06
N VAL A 1157 -0.61 -31.93 -8.26
CA VAL A 1157 0.05 -31.33 -7.09
C VAL A 1157 0.00 -32.34 -5.95
N ARG A 1158 1.14 -32.63 -5.32
CA ARG A 1158 1.19 -33.24 -3.99
C ARG A 1158 2.09 -32.42 -3.07
N THR A 1159 1.41 -31.65 -2.22
CA THR A 1159 1.64 -31.31 -0.80
C THR A 1159 3.05 -31.22 -0.26
#